data_AF-A0A356CLJ9-F1
#
_entry.id   AF-A0A356CLJ9-F1
#
_cell.length_a   1.000
_cell.length_b   1.000
_cell.length_c   1.000
_cell.angle_alpha   90.00
_cell.angle_beta   90.00
_cell.angle_gamma   90.00
#
_symmetry.space_group_name_H-M   'P 1'
#
loop_
_entity.id
_entity.type
_entity.pdbx_description
1 polymer ?
#
loop_
_entity_poly.entity_id
_entity_poly.type
_entity_poly.pdbx_seq_one_letter_code
_entity_poly.pdbx_strand_id
1 'polypeptide(L)'
;MAAVPLTLPSLLKRAVFMKYLDRTEVTVDQESVAIDAITETHTTTAYIVSAQYASQLPVRMLGARFQGQETGWVRVPADDAEFERFVAGAAEGIDVVDLPTSAAARAKFVAQWIKKAAEKNKNLTLPLLVLPLAACGGGGGGSAPVDPPVEPPVNTFDVAETPASSGSWLIDSDNGDVVIAGGGADYSLTPTEGDAVAVPQASVSEFVVNSTTVRVDAAVISGEVITGSGAVIVTNIESDLDVDLGNIATSTLQATVDSTGGVTFVSSAKFGSAVITVNGVVGEDTDKVAFQEGADLSSASFVVTAGALLELTVGQINTVSQTGPVTGAGDLRLVVPDDEGDNAIEALVVVDLEGGNLTFDLLDDADTLVLAAGSSIDLGGGNLIIDDGTIDILTNAADFTNVGSVVVNSGLTLSVTQLQQLSGDVVTQGGGRLDVKVTSAEDVAALAQIIESVVKAGEVPQISVGVDPSVSEAAKTAIDSGMDVDFATALSSATGVNVPVTNSSGKALKVGPTLSLTDDTDNGTQNTGAIDGVSNVSDPVIEVDLPVDETTGEVLVEAGDVFKILVGGTLVHEETLAAGGVGFSTTITLSDALVSLGASGIVEGANTITAQIVRDTTTINSNELRYTLDLTAPNDPTVAGVTTTADGVEITDGLINNADVMGTFVRVTLSDDVAKGDIVELHLNGATLATMRVGVSQLSDGHVDFQLPKGHWGVDGDKTLTAQVTDAAGNQGAVSAALSMTLDTAVLAPVILAVAGNNVVNVGEEASIISGSNEAGATVAITFGSPAVTHSATVEGSSWTYQLTEADITAMGQGSATLSVVQTDAAGNVSAAATHSIEIDTVAPLSFVADTSSEGSVTFTGTASGDVTVSAEADGSATFARGGIAAEGSVANLATVDIVMPDAESALKVVLNGSGAANAFEINAQNATTMHFSGDLGASADTVVVRVIDTDATSKQTKELTLDTSGITSVGDTLRFLFDVSADQHNDTVALSADSKITSAVSSIVVTHGTLDLTKADIAPGISIPSLASGVIVTVEQFLTMGSIVSITGSGELTIQAADGAALADLQAFLAAPGSMTLIGLHIFIEDADGVSTQIDDLSDAVLKAGLQALSFPGIPQLTEMLESVQGQMTTLTDGVSADFDTLVEVAAKLVSLQTGMDSLNGVGEGSVAKSIS
;
A
#
# COMPACT_ATOMS: atom_id res chain seq x y z
N MET A 1 24.14 -52.94 4.37
CA MET A 1 25.20 -52.31 3.55
C MET A 1 24.57 -51.06 2.95
N ALA A 2 24.64 -49.94 3.67
CA ALA A 2 25.70 -48.92 3.67
C ALA A 2 25.32 -47.81 2.67
N ALA A 3 24.66 -46.73 3.11
CA ALA A 3 25.21 -45.49 3.70
C ALA A 3 25.78 -44.56 2.59
N VAL A 4 25.34 -43.31 2.42
CA VAL A 4 25.63 -42.09 3.23
C VAL A 4 24.74 -40.92 2.69
N PRO A 5 24.48 -39.83 3.47
CA PRO A 5 23.24 -39.06 3.52
C PRO A 5 23.27 -37.71 2.78
N LEU A 6 22.11 -37.14 2.47
CA LEU A 6 21.97 -35.69 2.24
C LEU A 6 21.74 -35.00 3.58
N THR A 7 22.72 -34.19 3.95
CA THR A 7 22.84 -33.42 5.19
C THR A 7 21.99 -32.14 5.16
N LEU A 8 21.42 -31.79 6.32
CA LEU A 8 20.98 -30.45 6.74
C LEU A 8 22.02 -29.40 6.29
N PRO A 9 21.70 -28.49 5.35
CA PRO A 9 21.15 -27.18 5.72
C PRO A 9 20.21 -26.61 4.62
N SER A 10 18.91 -26.86 4.71
CA SER A 10 17.88 -26.11 3.97
C SER A 10 16.64 -25.80 4.83
N LEU A 11 16.73 -26.05 6.13
CA LEU A 11 15.73 -25.69 7.14
C LEU A 11 16.27 -24.53 7.98
N LEU A 12 16.43 -23.36 7.37
CA LEU A 12 16.34 -22.06 8.04
C LEU A 12 16.23 -20.97 6.96
N LYS A 13 15.08 -20.30 6.92
CA LYS A 13 14.67 -19.11 6.14
C LYS A 13 13.42 -19.32 5.28
N ARG A 14 12.29 -19.45 5.97
CA ARG A 14 10.99 -18.90 5.54
C ARG A 14 10.24 -18.43 6.78
N ALA A 15 10.71 -17.33 7.34
CA ALA A 15 9.83 -16.38 8.01
C ALA A 15 9.53 -15.33 6.94
N VAL A 16 8.27 -15.26 6.48
CA VAL A 16 7.80 -14.17 5.62
C VAL A 16 6.68 -13.49 6.39
N PHE A 17 6.95 -12.24 6.73
CA PHE A 17 6.05 -11.26 7.33
C PHE A 17 4.93 -10.89 6.35
N MET A 18 3.74 -10.65 6.89
CA MET A 18 2.59 -10.06 6.18
C MET A 18 2.80 -8.55 6.01
N LYS A 19 2.64 -8.02 4.79
CA LYS A 19 2.11 -6.67 4.54
C LYS A 19 1.51 -6.61 3.13
N TYR A 20 0.20 -6.34 3.07
CA TYR A 20 -0.62 -5.83 1.97
C TYR A 20 -0.22 -6.11 0.51
N LEU A 21 -1.05 -6.89 -0.20
CA LEU A 21 -1.22 -6.77 -1.66
C LEU A 21 -2.72 -6.68 -1.98
N ASP A 22 -3.06 -5.55 -2.58
CA ASP A 22 -4.28 -5.28 -3.33
C ASP A 22 -4.41 -6.26 -4.52
N ARG A 23 -5.66 -6.42 -4.96
CA ARG A 23 -6.22 -7.27 -6.02
C ARG A 23 -5.25 -7.68 -7.13
N THR A 24 -5.16 -9.00 -7.37
CA THR A 24 -5.46 -9.62 -8.68
C THR A 24 -5.56 -11.14 -8.51
N GLU A 25 -6.45 -11.74 -9.30
CA GLU A 25 -6.96 -13.12 -9.21
C GLU A 25 -5.89 -14.21 -9.02
N VAL A 26 -6.09 -15.06 -8.01
CA VAL A 26 -5.48 -16.39 -7.95
C VAL A 26 -6.58 -17.40 -7.66
N THR A 27 -6.78 -18.32 -8.60
CA THR A 27 -7.67 -19.47 -8.49
C THR A 27 -7.11 -20.43 -7.45
N VAL A 28 -7.83 -20.66 -6.34
CA VAL A 28 -7.42 -21.57 -5.26
C VAL A 28 -8.20 -22.87 -5.38
N ASP A 29 -7.53 -23.94 -5.79
CA ASP A 29 -7.98 -25.30 -5.55
C ASP A 29 -7.44 -25.77 -4.18
N GLN A 30 -8.39 -25.94 -3.25
CA GLN A 30 -8.41 -26.81 -2.06
C GLN A 30 -7.45 -26.56 -0.87
N GLU A 31 -8.10 -26.46 0.31
CA GLU A 31 -7.60 -26.56 1.69
C GLU A 31 -6.79 -25.39 2.28
N SER A 32 -7.44 -24.24 2.47
CA SER A 32 -7.03 -23.27 3.50
C SER A 32 -8.25 -22.59 4.13
N VAL A 33 -8.48 -22.86 5.41
CA VAL A 33 -9.47 -22.15 6.25
C VAL A 33 -8.88 -20.80 6.61
N ALA A 34 -9.49 -19.72 6.14
CA ALA A 34 -9.25 -18.38 6.63
C ALA A 34 -9.87 -18.26 8.04
N ILE A 35 -9.06 -17.89 9.03
CA ILE A 35 -9.54 -17.48 10.36
C ILE A 35 -9.59 -15.96 10.32
N ASP A 36 -10.78 -15.42 10.09
CA ASP A 36 -11.09 -14.02 10.36
C ASP A 36 -12.24 -13.98 11.38
N ALA A 37 -12.09 -13.09 12.36
CA ALA A 37 -12.96 -12.79 13.51
C ALA A 37 -13.46 -13.96 14.39
N ILE A 38 -12.77 -14.18 15.52
CA ILE A 38 -13.38 -14.76 16.74
C ILE A 38 -13.22 -13.73 17.85
N THR A 39 -14.15 -12.80 17.90
CA THR A 39 -14.44 -12.03 19.11
C THR A 39 -15.90 -12.29 19.44
N GLU A 40 -16.15 -12.50 20.73
CA GLU A 40 -17.47 -12.75 21.34
C GLU A 40 -17.98 -14.20 21.32
N THR A 41 -17.54 -14.99 22.29
CA THR A 41 -18.43 -15.67 23.25
C THR A 41 -17.61 -16.18 24.44
N HIS A 42 -18.23 -16.22 25.63
CA HIS A 42 -17.62 -16.54 26.93
C HIS A 42 -17.24 -18.03 27.11
N THR A 43 -16.62 -18.65 26.11
CA THR A 43 -16.01 -19.97 26.29
C THR A 43 -14.58 -19.93 25.80
N THR A 44 -13.67 -19.73 26.75
CA THR A 44 -12.22 -19.60 26.59
C THR A 44 -11.55 -20.92 26.20
N THR A 45 -12.18 -21.82 25.43
CA THR A 45 -11.67 -23.19 25.27
C THR A 45 -11.68 -23.65 23.81
N ALA A 46 -10.51 -24.08 23.31
CA ALA A 46 -10.30 -24.67 21.99
C ALA A 46 -10.06 -26.19 22.07
N TYR A 47 -10.53 -26.93 21.07
CA TYR A 47 -10.38 -28.38 20.98
C TYR A 47 -9.45 -28.76 19.81
N ILE A 48 -8.35 -29.44 20.11
CA ILE A 48 -7.37 -29.88 19.11
C ILE A 48 -7.61 -31.36 18.85
N VAL A 49 -8.02 -31.71 17.62
CA VAL A 49 -8.37 -33.09 17.26
C VAL A 49 -7.33 -33.68 16.31
N SER A 50 -6.86 -34.89 16.60
CA SER A 50 -5.98 -35.63 15.68
C SER A 50 -6.74 -36.04 14.41
N ALA A 51 -6.11 -35.88 13.23
CA ALA A 51 -6.74 -36.12 11.93
C ALA A 51 -7.30 -37.54 11.76
N GLN A 52 -6.76 -38.53 12.48
CA GLN A 52 -7.27 -39.91 12.48
C GLN A 52 -8.68 -40.06 13.07
N TYR A 53 -9.18 -39.06 13.81
CA TYR A 53 -10.52 -39.04 14.40
C TYR A 53 -11.48 -38.07 13.70
N ALA A 54 -11.04 -37.38 12.64
CA ALA A 54 -11.83 -36.36 11.94
C ALA A 54 -13.13 -36.92 11.32
N SER A 55 -13.15 -38.19 10.90
CA SER A 55 -14.34 -38.84 10.35
C SER A 55 -15.36 -39.29 11.40
N GLN A 56 -15.04 -39.16 12.69
CA GLN A 56 -15.90 -39.56 13.81
C GLN A 56 -16.59 -38.36 14.48
N LEU A 57 -16.25 -37.14 14.07
CA LEU A 57 -16.84 -35.91 14.59
C LEU A 57 -18.32 -35.80 14.15
N PRO A 58 -19.27 -35.57 15.08
CA PRO A 58 -20.69 -35.40 14.75
C PRO A 58 -20.98 -34.01 14.16
N VAL A 59 -20.44 -33.73 12.97
CA VAL A 59 -20.58 -32.44 12.25
C VAL A 59 -21.32 -32.62 10.92
N ARG A 60 -22.15 -31.63 10.55
CA ARG A 60 -22.85 -31.51 9.26
C ARG A 60 -22.23 -30.41 8.40
N MET A 61 -22.27 -30.59 7.08
CA MET A 61 -21.87 -29.58 6.10
C MET A 61 -23.08 -28.71 5.78
N LEU A 62 -22.96 -27.39 5.98
CA LEU A 62 -23.97 -26.40 5.60
C LEU A 62 -23.40 -25.49 4.52
N GLY A 63 -24.18 -25.23 3.47
CA GLY A 63 -23.79 -24.29 2.41
C GLY A 63 -23.75 -22.87 2.97
N ALA A 64 -22.63 -22.18 2.77
CA ALA A 64 -22.45 -20.78 3.11
C ALA A 64 -22.67 -19.93 1.85
N ARG A 65 -23.41 -18.83 2.01
CA ARG A 65 -23.62 -17.84 0.96
C ARG A 65 -23.08 -16.50 1.41
N PHE A 66 -22.39 -15.80 0.52
CA PHE A 66 -21.97 -14.41 0.70
C PHE A 66 -22.61 -13.58 -0.42
N GLN A 67 -23.34 -12.53 -0.05
CA GLN A 67 -24.07 -11.67 -0.99
C GLN A 67 -24.98 -12.45 -1.98
N GLY A 68 -25.64 -13.50 -1.48
CA GLY A 68 -26.57 -14.32 -2.26
C GLY A 68 -25.93 -15.39 -3.16
N GLN A 69 -24.61 -15.38 -3.33
CA GLN A 69 -23.83 -16.40 -4.06
C GLN A 69 -23.30 -17.45 -3.08
N GLU A 70 -23.34 -18.73 -3.46
CA GLU A 70 -22.82 -19.83 -2.63
C GLU A 70 -21.29 -19.83 -2.67
N THR A 71 -20.66 -19.56 -1.53
CA THR A 71 -19.21 -19.34 -1.41
C THR A 71 -18.46 -20.53 -0.84
N GLY A 72 -19.14 -21.53 -0.27
CA GLY A 72 -18.51 -22.75 0.21
C GLY A 72 -19.38 -23.57 1.17
N TRP A 73 -18.77 -24.54 1.84
CA TRP A 73 -19.43 -25.39 2.85
C TRP A 73 -18.73 -25.26 4.19
N VAL A 74 -19.49 -25.04 5.27
CA VAL A 74 -18.97 -24.95 6.65
C VAL A 74 -19.39 -26.20 7.43
N ARG A 75 -18.49 -26.76 8.23
CA ARG A 75 -18.78 -27.88 9.13
C ARG A 75 -19.26 -27.35 10.47
N VAL A 76 -20.51 -27.64 10.81
CA VAL A 76 -21.14 -27.24 12.08
C VAL A 76 -21.55 -28.50 12.83
N PRO A 77 -21.41 -28.59 14.17
CA PRO A 77 -21.99 -29.69 14.93
C PRO A 77 -23.47 -29.91 14.59
N ALA A 78 -23.88 -31.18 14.53
CA ALA A 78 -25.29 -31.51 14.30
C ALA A 78 -26.16 -31.09 15.49
N ASP A 79 -25.61 -31.21 16.70
CA ASP A 79 -26.17 -30.82 18.00
C ASP A 79 -25.02 -30.58 19.00
N ASP A 80 -25.08 -29.47 19.75
CA ASP A 80 -24.06 -29.11 20.76
C ASP A 80 -23.96 -30.17 21.86
N ALA A 81 -25.10 -30.74 22.29
CA ALA A 81 -25.14 -31.73 23.36
C ALA A 81 -24.61 -33.12 22.93
N GLU A 82 -24.54 -33.39 21.62
CA GLU A 82 -23.96 -34.61 21.06
C GLU A 82 -22.44 -34.44 20.87
N PHE A 83 -22.00 -33.25 20.47
CA PHE A 83 -20.59 -32.90 20.36
C PHE A 83 -19.89 -32.87 21.72
N GLU A 84 -20.47 -32.24 22.73
CA GLU A 84 -19.91 -32.23 24.10
C GLU A 84 -19.82 -33.63 24.70
N ARG A 85 -20.78 -34.52 24.43
CA ARG A 85 -20.71 -35.94 24.84
C ARG A 85 -19.63 -36.72 24.08
N PHE A 86 -19.43 -36.43 22.80
CA PHE A 86 -18.36 -37.03 22.00
C PHE A 86 -16.98 -36.63 22.54
N VAL A 87 -16.77 -35.35 22.85
CA VAL A 87 -15.53 -34.84 23.44
C VAL A 87 -15.29 -35.42 24.83
N ALA A 88 -16.32 -35.48 25.68
CA ALA A 88 -16.22 -36.08 27.01
C ALA A 88 -15.96 -37.61 26.99
N GLY A 89 -16.31 -38.29 25.90
CA GLY A 89 -16.13 -39.74 25.72
C GLY A 89 -14.83 -40.14 25.01
N ALA A 90 -14.18 -39.24 24.28
CA ALA A 90 -12.98 -39.49 23.50
C ALA A 90 -11.71 -39.09 24.28
N ALA A 91 -11.23 -39.97 25.16
CA ALA A 91 -10.07 -39.67 26.02
C ALA A 91 -8.71 -39.71 25.30
N GLU A 92 -8.61 -40.29 24.09
CA GLU A 92 -7.35 -40.37 23.34
C GLU A 92 -7.43 -39.59 22.02
N GLY A 93 -6.70 -38.47 21.94
CA GLY A 93 -6.47 -37.72 20.70
C GLY A 93 -7.23 -36.42 20.53
N ILE A 94 -7.91 -35.94 21.58
CA ILE A 94 -8.49 -34.60 21.66
C ILE A 94 -7.84 -33.86 22.85
N ASP A 95 -7.11 -32.78 22.57
CA ASP A 95 -6.57 -31.89 23.62
C ASP A 95 -7.49 -30.67 23.79
N VAL A 96 -7.87 -30.39 25.04
CA VAL A 96 -8.68 -29.22 25.41
C VAL A 96 -7.74 -28.14 25.92
N VAL A 97 -7.79 -26.94 25.34
CA VAL A 97 -6.86 -25.86 25.68
C VAL A 97 -7.58 -24.55 25.92
N ASP A 98 -7.29 -23.90 27.05
CA ASP A 98 -7.84 -22.59 27.32
C ASP A 98 -7.10 -21.48 26.55
N LEU A 99 -7.86 -20.60 25.91
CA LEU A 99 -7.38 -19.48 25.12
C LEU A 99 -7.21 -18.21 25.99
N PRO A 100 -6.14 -17.43 25.78
CA PRO A 100 -5.95 -16.12 26.43
C PRO A 100 -7.11 -15.15 26.15
N THR A 101 -7.33 -14.20 27.06
CA THR A 101 -8.46 -13.25 27.00
C THR A 101 -8.23 -12.04 26.08
N SER A 102 -6.98 -11.66 25.77
CA SER A 102 -6.65 -10.57 24.83
C SER A 102 -6.26 -11.09 23.43
N ALA A 103 -6.57 -10.30 22.39
CA ALA A 103 -6.31 -10.68 20.99
C ALA A 103 -4.81 -10.84 20.68
N ALA A 104 -3.96 -9.94 21.20
CA ALA A 104 -2.50 -10.02 21.04
C ALA A 104 -1.90 -11.27 21.71
N ALA A 105 -2.37 -11.62 22.91
CA ALA A 105 -1.94 -12.83 23.59
C ALA A 105 -2.42 -14.11 22.88
N ARG A 106 -3.64 -14.10 22.30
CA ARG A 106 -4.14 -15.20 21.46
C ARG A 106 -3.32 -15.37 20.19
N ALA A 107 -2.99 -14.29 19.49
CA ALA A 107 -2.14 -14.33 18.30
C ALA A 107 -0.75 -14.91 18.61
N LYS A 108 -0.14 -14.48 19.74
CA LYS A 108 1.14 -15.00 20.22
C LYS A 108 1.05 -16.48 20.64
N PHE A 109 -0.04 -16.88 21.31
CA PHE A 109 -0.32 -18.27 21.68
C PHE A 109 -0.46 -19.18 20.45
N VAL A 110 -1.24 -18.76 19.45
CA VAL A 110 -1.45 -19.50 18.20
C VAL A 110 -0.15 -19.61 17.40
N ALA A 111 0.62 -18.52 17.27
CA ALA A 111 1.92 -18.53 16.60
C ALA A 111 2.93 -19.47 17.29
N GLN A 112 2.99 -19.45 18.62
CA GLN A 112 3.85 -20.36 19.40
C GLN A 112 3.38 -21.82 19.30
N TRP A 113 2.08 -22.06 19.22
CA TRP A 113 1.50 -23.40 19.07
C TRP A 113 1.80 -23.99 17.70
N ILE A 114 1.61 -23.22 16.62
CA ILE A 114 1.98 -23.60 15.24
C ILE A 114 3.47 -23.93 15.18
N LYS A 115 4.32 -23.12 15.81
CA LYS A 115 5.77 -23.37 15.89
C LYS A 115 6.10 -24.68 16.63
N LYS A 116 5.46 -24.95 17.78
CA LYS A 116 5.62 -26.21 18.53
C LYS A 116 5.08 -27.44 17.78
N ALA A 117 4.01 -27.31 17.01
CA ALA A 117 3.44 -28.38 16.19
C ALA A 117 4.38 -28.76 15.03
N ALA A 118 4.99 -27.75 14.39
CA ALA A 118 6.01 -27.93 13.35
C ALA A 118 7.30 -28.56 13.91
N GLU A 119 7.75 -28.16 15.11
CA GLU A 119 8.98 -28.69 15.75
C GLU A 119 8.85 -30.14 16.23
N LYS A 120 7.64 -30.66 16.50
CA LYS A 120 7.40 -32.04 16.98
C LYS A 120 7.06 -33.06 15.88
N ASN A 121 7.08 -32.70 14.60
CA ASN A 121 6.81 -33.58 13.46
C ASN A 121 5.45 -34.33 13.56
N LYS A 122 4.43 -33.69 14.13
CA LYS A 122 3.04 -34.19 14.16
C LYS A 122 2.28 -33.69 12.93
N ASN A 123 2.61 -34.21 11.74
CA ASN A 123 1.99 -33.77 10.47
C ASN A 123 0.50 -34.20 10.27
N LEU A 124 -0.25 -34.47 11.34
CA LEU A 124 -1.64 -34.98 11.27
C LEU A 124 -2.51 -34.48 12.44
N THR A 125 -2.42 -33.20 12.80
CA THR A 125 -3.34 -32.53 13.74
C THR A 125 -3.93 -31.30 13.07
N LEU A 126 -5.27 -31.26 12.96
CA LEU A 126 -6.02 -30.12 12.44
C LEU A 126 -6.58 -29.34 13.64
N PRO A 127 -6.31 -28.03 13.79
CA PRO A 127 -7.05 -27.23 14.75
C PRO A 127 -8.48 -27.08 14.23
N LEU A 128 -9.47 -27.57 14.99
CA LEU A 128 -10.88 -27.37 14.69
C LEU A 128 -11.43 -26.39 15.73
N LEU A 129 -11.70 -25.15 15.31
CA LEU A 129 -12.45 -24.23 16.16
C LEU A 129 -13.94 -24.58 16.02
N VAL A 130 -14.57 -25.01 17.12
CA VAL A 130 -16.01 -25.25 17.18
C VAL A 130 -16.63 -24.15 18.02
N LEU A 131 -17.49 -23.34 17.40
CA LEU A 131 -18.26 -22.29 18.08
C LEU A 131 -19.57 -22.90 18.61
N PRO A 132 -19.95 -22.66 19.87
CA PRO A 132 -21.24 -23.13 20.40
C PRO A 132 -22.42 -22.40 19.74
N LEU A 133 -23.51 -23.14 19.46
CA LEU A 133 -24.72 -22.64 18.78
C LEU A 133 -25.50 -21.57 19.56
N ALA A 134 -25.11 -21.26 20.80
CA ALA A 134 -25.69 -20.16 21.57
C ALA A 134 -25.50 -18.77 20.89
N ALA A 135 -24.53 -18.64 19.98
CA ALA A 135 -24.35 -17.46 19.14
C ALA A 135 -25.37 -17.35 17.97
N CYS A 136 -26.25 -18.35 17.80
CA CYS A 136 -27.35 -18.34 16.83
C CYS A 136 -28.66 -18.55 17.58
N GLY A 137 -29.28 -17.45 18.02
CA GLY A 137 -30.42 -17.41 18.94
C GLY A 137 -31.48 -18.49 18.72
N GLY A 138 -31.73 -19.29 19.75
CA GLY A 138 -32.79 -20.29 19.77
C GLY A 138 -33.38 -20.43 21.18
N GLY A 139 -34.57 -19.85 21.39
CA GLY A 139 -35.33 -20.05 22.61
C GLY A 139 -36.83 -19.93 22.37
N GLY A 140 -37.58 -21.01 22.63
CA GLY A 140 -39.03 -20.95 22.87
C GLY A 140 -39.87 -21.96 22.08
N GLY A 141 -40.34 -23.02 22.74
CA GLY A 141 -41.14 -24.10 22.16
C GLY A 141 -42.64 -23.82 22.01
N GLY A 142 -43.27 -24.61 21.13
CA GLY A 142 -44.72 -24.74 20.97
C GLY A 142 -45.07 -25.97 20.13
N SER A 143 -46.04 -26.75 20.60
CA SER A 143 -46.27 -28.17 20.25
C SER A 143 -47.24 -28.45 19.08
N ALA A 144 -46.83 -29.38 18.20
CA ALA A 144 -47.61 -30.42 17.47
C ALA A 144 -48.52 -30.01 16.26
N PRO A 145 -48.99 -30.95 15.39
CA PRO A 145 -48.26 -31.57 14.25
C PRO A 145 -49.04 -31.55 12.89
N VAL A 146 -48.44 -32.09 11.81
CA VAL A 146 -48.99 -32.84 10.62
C VAL A 146 -48.43 -32.40 9.23
N ASP A 147 -47.48 -33.19 8.67
CA ASP A 147 -47.20 -33.66 7.26
C ASP A 147 -47.41 -32.78 5.98
N PRO A 148 -46.74 -33.04 4.80
CA PRO A 148 -45.31 -32.95 4.38
C PRO A 148 -45.11 -32.08 3.08
N PRO A 149 -44.02 -32.22 2.30
CA PRO A 149 -42.68 -31.66 2.50
C PRO A 149 -42.61 -30.17 2.07
N VAL A 150 -42.21 -29.28 2.97
CA VAL A 150 -41.78 -27.92 2.60
C VAL A 150 -40.29 -27.83 2.85
N GLU A 151 -39.58 -27.26 1.89
CA GLU A 151 -38.14 -26.95 1.92
C GLU A 151 -37.68 -26.43 3.29
N PRO A 152 -36.43 -26.70 3.71
CA PRO A 152 -35.94 -26.21 5.00
C PRO A 152 -36.03 -24.68 5.05
N PRO A 153 -36.30 -24.09 6.24
CA PRO A 153 -36.59 -22.66 6.37
C PRO A 153 -35.42 -21.84 5.84
N VAL A 154 -35.70 -21.09 4.76
CA VAL A 154 -34.83 -20.05 4.25
C VAL A 154 -34.98 -18.86 5.20
N ASN A 155 -33.90 -18.51 5.89
CA ASN A 155 -33.86 -17.31 6.72
C ASN A 155 -33.72 -16.11 5.78
N THR A 156 -34.83 -15.46 5.43
CA THR A 156 -34.86 -14.24 4.64
C THR A 156 -34.82 -13.02 5.57
N PHE A 157 -33.68 -12.33 5.60
CA PHE A 157 -33.63 -10.94 6.05
C PHE A 157 -34.21 -10.06 4.93
N ASP A 158 -35.33 -9.40 5.20
CA ASP A 158 -35.97 -8.43 4.30
C ASP A 158 -35.95 -7.07 5.01
N VAL A 159 -35.16 -6.11 4.51
CA VAL A 159 -35.14 -4.73 4.99
C VAL A 159 -35.72 -3.86 3.87
N ALA A 160 -37.03 -3.64 3.93
CA ALA A 160 -37.74 -2.77 3.01
C ALA A 160 -38.37 -1.60 3.76
N GLU A 161 -37.65 -0.49 3.90
CA GLU A 161 -38.26 0.83 4.11
C GLU A 161 -37.66 1.85 3.13
N THR A 162 -38.51 2.35 2.25
CA THR A 162 -38.21 3.38 1.24
C THR A 162 -37.92 4.76 1.87
N PRO A 163 -37.01 5.58 1.31
CA PRO A 163 -36.73 6.91 1.85
C PRO A 163 -37.83 7.92 1.51
N ALA A 164 -38.26 8.70 2.50
CA ALA A 164 -38.90 9.99 2.26
C ALA A 164 -37.85 11.01 1.79
N SER A 165 -38.26 11.96 0.96
CA SER A 165 -37.44 12.87 0.15
C SER A 165 -36.66 13.96 0.91
N SER A 166 -36.15 13.67 2.11
CA SER A 166 -35.18 14.48 2.84
C SER A 166 -34.25 13.53 3.57
N GLY A 167 -32.96 13.51 3.19
CA GLY A 167 -31.96 12.56 3.65
C GLY A 167 -31.65 12.66 5.14
N SER A 168 -32.49 12.08 5.98
CA SER A 168 -32.21 11.82 7.39
C SER A 168 -32.77 10.45 7.74
N TRP A 169 -31.87 9.54 8.13
CA TRP A 169 -32.24 8.23 8.68
C TRP A 169 -32.17 8.34 10.22
N LEU A 170 -33.27 8.01 10.89
CA LEU A 170 -33.31 7.85 12.35
C LEU A 170 -33.15 6.36 12.65
N ILE A 171 -32.11 5.99 13.38
CA ILE A 171 -31.90 4.63 13.89
C ILE A 171 -32.43 4.58 15.32
N ASP A 172 -33.37 3.68 15.57
CA ASP A 172 -33.99 3.41 16.88
C ASP A 172 -33.15 2.38 17.68
N SER A 173 -33.05 2.56 18.99
CA SER A 173 -32.01 1.99 19.88
C SER A 173 -32.26 0.55 20.36
N ASP A 174 -33.17 -0.19 19.74
CA ASP A 174 -33.81 -1.32 20.44
C ASP A 174 -33.35 -2.71 19.97
N ASN A 175 -32.59 -2.80 18.86
CA ASN A 175 -32.09 -4.06 18.33
C ASN A 175 -30.69 -3.84 17.70
N GLY A 176 -29.73 -4.69 18.08
CA GLY A 176 -28.31 -4.56 17.73
C GLY A 176 -27.98 -4.39 16.24
N ASP A 177 -26.84 -3.74 16.03
CA ASP A 177 -26.06 -3.50 14.81
C ASP A 177 -26.80 -3.05 13.55
N VAL A 178 -26.68 -1.75 13.24
CA VAL A 178 -27.05 -1.19 11.93
C VAL A 178 -25.80 -1.05 11.06
N VAL A 179 -25.82 -1.68 9.88
CA VAL A 179 -24.86 -1.49 8.79
C VAL A 179 -25.44 -0.48 7.80
N ILE A 180 -24.71 0.58 7.44
CA ILE A 180 -25.06 1.47 6.30
C ILE A 180 -23.97 1.35 5.23
N ALA A 181 -24.37 0.96 4.02
CA ALA A 181 -23.56 1.04 2.82
C ALA A 181 -24.27 1.91 1.77
N GLY A 182 -23.64 3.02 1.35
CA GLY A 182 -24.09 3.83 0.21
C GLY A 182 -23.83 5.33 0.41
N GLY A 183 -23.16 5.95 -0.57
CA GLY A 183 -22.51 7.26 -0.43
C GLY A 183 -23.41 8.50 -0.38
N GLY A 184 -22.86 9.55 0.23
CA GLY A 184 -23.35 10.95 0.17
C GLY A 184 -23.65 11.57 1.54
N ALA A 185 -22.73 12.43 1.99
CA ALA A 185 -22.79 13.48 3.03
C ALA A 185 -23.42 13.17 4.42
N ASP A 186 -22.59 13.43 5.44
CA ASP A 186 -22.85 13.60 6.88
C ASP A 186 -23.46 12.39 7.64
N TYR A 187 -22.60 11.67 8.36
CA TYR A 187 -23.00 10.61 9.30
C TYR A 187 -22.93 11.11 10.75
N SER A 188 -24.00 10.89 11.53
CA SER A 188 -24.01 11.06 12.99
C SER A 188 -23.91 9.68 13.62
N LEU A 189 -22.82 9.40 14.33
CA LEU A 189 -22.63 8.14 15.07
C LEU A 189 -23.15 8.29 16.51
N THR A 190 -23.74 7.22 17.05
CA THR A 190 -24.20 7.16 18.44
C THR A 190 -23.92 5.77 19.03
N PRO A 191 -22.65 5.41 19.33
CA PRO A 191 -22.32 4.10 19.88
C PRO A 191 -22.20 4.13 21.41
N THR A 192 -22.61 3.05 22.08
CA THR A 192 -22.32 2.76 23.49
C THR A 192 -21.45 1.51 23.55
N GLU A 193 -20.15 1.69 23.80
CA GLU A 193 -19.10 0.69 24.10
C GLU A 193 -18.83 -0.45 23.07
N GLY A 194 -17.60 -0.51 22.53
CA GLY A 194 -17.08 -1.62 21.70
C GLY A 194 -15.83 -1.27 20.87
N ASP A 195 -15.02 -2.28 20.50
CA ASP A 195 -13.66 -2.23 19.92
C ASP A 195 -13.48 -1.45 18.58
N ALA A 196 -12.22 -1.11 18.27
CA ALA A 196 -11.77 -0.28 17.16
C ALA A 196 -12.20 -0.72 15.74
N VAL A 197 -12.58 0.27 14.93
CA VAL A 197 -12.93 0.17 13.50
C VAL A 197 -11.67 0.37 12.64
N ALA A 198 -11.43 -0.52 11.66
CA ALA A 198 -10.44 -0.28 10.60
C ALA A 198 -11.15 0.28 9.35
N VAL A 199 -10.81 1.51 8.96
CA VAL A 199 -11.33 2.16 7.74
C VAL A 199 -10.31 1.97 6.60
N PRO A 200 -10.67 1.35 5.46
CA PRO A 200 -9.86 1.42 4.26
C PRO A 200 -9.89 2.85 3.73
N GLN A 201 -8.71 3.41 3.44
CA GLN A 201 -8.39 4.83 3.21
C GLN A 201 -9.06 5.54 2.01
N ALA A 202 -10.25 5.14 1.56
CA ALA A 202 -10.94 5.76 0.43
C ALA A 202 -12.21 6.52 0.88
N SER A 203 -12.02 7.83 1.14
CA SER A 203 -13.05 8.90 1.08
C SER A 203 -14.01 9.08 2.26
N VAL A 204 -13.49 9.19 3.49
CA VAL A 204 -14.19 9.90 4.59
C VAL A 204 -13.54 11.28 4.74
N SER A 205 -14.31 12.37 4.73
CA SER A 205 -13.79 13.74 4.86
C SER A 205 -14.01 14.37 6.24
N GLU A 206 -14.97 13.85 7.02
CA GLU A 206 -15.35 14.38 8.34
C GLU A 206 -16.21 13.35 9.10
N PHE A 207 -15.95 13.17 10.41
CA PHE A 207 -16.76 12.37 11.33
C PHE A 207 -17.55 13.29 12.28
N VAL A 208 -18.88 13.15 12.37
CA VAL A 208 -19.68 13.99 13.28
C VAL A 208 -20.17 13.20 14.49
N VAL A 209 -19.76 13.58 15.69
CA VAL A 209 -20.18 13.01 16.98
C VAL A 209 -21.20 13.94 17.63
N ASN A 210 -22.48 13.53 17.70
CA ASN A 210 -23.55 14.33 18.30
C ASN A 210 -24.15 13.65 19.53
N SER A 211 -24.28 14.42 20.62
CA SER A 211 -24.98 14.04 21.87
C SER A 211 -24.48 12.81 22.65
N THR A 212 -23.38 12.16 22.26
CA THR A 212 -22.81 10.97 22.92
C THR A 212 -21.31 11.06 23.18
N THR A 213 -20.79 10.20 24.07
CA THR A 213 -19.36 10.06 24.36
C THR A 213 -18.78 8.87 23.61
N VAL A 214 -17.73 9.09 22.83
CA VAL A 214 -17.02 8.05 22.05
C VAL A 214 -15.65 7.82 22.67
N ARG A 215 -15.26 6.56 22.89
CA ARG A 215 -13.92 6.15 23.35
C ARG A 215 -13.16 5.50 22.20
N VAL A 216 -11.97 5.99 21.86
CA VAL A 216 -11.19 5.48 20.72
C VAL A 216 -9.70 5.46 21.03
N ASP A 217 -8.98 4.56 20.36
CA ASP A 217 -7.52 4.48 20.37
C ASP A 217 -6.90 5.62 19.53
N ALA A 218 -5.82 6.21 20.03
CA ALA A 218 -5.09 7.30 19.38
C ALA A 218 -4.58 6.92 17.98
N ALA A 219 -4.13 5.67 17.77
CA ALA A 219 -3.64 5.19 16.48
C ALA A 219 -4.72 5.15 15.38
N VAL A 220 -5.99 5.20 15.78
CA VAL A 220 -7.14 5.15 14.86
C VAL A 220 -7.59 6.54 14.43
N ILE A 221 -7.51 7.54 15.32
CA ILE A 221 -8.12 8.86 15.10
C ILE A 221 -7.11 9.97 14.80
N SER A 222 -5.81 9.72 14.99
CA SER A 222 -4.76 10.71 14.74
C SER A 222 -4.82 11.22 13.29
N GLY A 223 -4.91 12.53 13.11
CA GLY A 223 -5.01 13.21 11.82
C GLY A 223 -6.42 13.30 11.23
N GLU A 224 -7.41 12.62 11.81
CA GLU A 224 -8.79 12.59 11.31
C GLU A 224 -9.57 13.87 11.68
N VAL A 225 -10.51 14.27 10.82
CA VAL A 225 -11.39 15.43 11.07
C VAL A 225 -12.65 14.95 11.80
N ILE A 226 -12.84 15.37 13.05
CA ILE A 226 -14.00 14.99 13.87
C ILE A 226 -14.70 16.24 14.39
N THR A 227 -16.02 16.38 14.23
CA THR A 227 -16.79 17.54 14.70
C THR A 227 -18.05 17.15 15.47
N GLY A 228 -18.73 18.09 16.13
CA GLY A 228 -20.08 17.88 16.67
C GLY A 228 -20.24 18.15 18.16
N SER A 229 -21.44 17.89 18.68
CA SER A 229 -21.83 18.26 20.06
C SER A 229 -21.53 17.20 21.13
N GLY A 230 -21.10 16.00 20.75
CA GLY A 230 -20.74 14.92 21.68
C GLY A 230 -19.35 15.07 22.29
N ALA A 231 -18.93 14.07 23.07
CA ALA A 231 -17.62 14.00 23.71
C ALA A 231 -16.75 12.91 23.08
N VAL A 232 -15.43 13.08 23.08
CA VAL A 232 -14.45 12.10 22.61
C VAL A 232 -13.43 11.85 23.71
N ILE A 233 -13.11 10.59 23.97
CA ILE A 233 -12.10 10.14 24.92
C ILE A 233 -11.08 9.30 24.15
N VAL A 234 -9.84 9.80 24.09
CA VAL A 234 -8.71 9.17 23.42
C VAL A 234 -7.93 8.35 24.43
N THR A 235 -7.63 7.10 24.08
CA THR A 235 -6.92 6.11 24.90
C THR A 235 -5.69 5.56 24.17
N ASN A 236 -4.79 4.88 24.89
CA ASN A 236 -3.55 4.30 24.36
C ASN A 236 -2.65 5.32 23.63
N ILE A 237 -2.44 6.49 24.25
CA ILE A 237 -1.50 7.47 23.72
C ILE A 237 -0.09 7.07 24.19
N GLU A 238 0.78 6.71 23.24
CA GLU A 238 2.16 6.25 23.45
C GLU A 238 3.16 7.18 22.70
N SER A 239 4.45 7.12 23.05
CA SER A 239 5.50 8.04 22.55
C SER A 239 5.95 7.79 21.10
N ASP A 240 5.75 6.58 20.58
CA ASP A 240 6.07 6.21 19.20
C ASP A 240 4.99 6.65 18.19
N LEU A 241 3.88 7.19 18.67
CA LEU A 241 2.77 7.66 17.85
C LEU A 241 2.90 9.17 17.54
N ASP A 242 2.84 9.52 16.25
CA ASP A 242 2.67 10.91 15.81
C ASP A 242 1.20 11.32 16.05
N VAL A 243 0.92 11.89 17.21
CA VAL A 243 -0.42 12.26 17.67
C VAL A 243 -0.85 13.60 17.05
N ASP A 244 -1.92 13.62 16.26
CA ASP A 244 -2.58 14.84 15.76
C ASP A 244 -4.08 14.81 16.08
N LEU A 245 -4.45 15.43 17.20
CA LEU A 245 -5.84 15.66 17.62
C LEU A 245 -6.33 17.06 17.25
N GLY A 246 -5.53 17.84 16.51
CA GLY A 246 -5.81 19.25 16.21
C GLY A 246 -7.07 19.47 15.35
N ASN A 247 -7.49 18.44 14.62
CA ASN A 247 -8.67 18.46 13.75
C ASN A 247 -9.96 17.97 14.44
N ILE A 248 -9.93 17.73 15.76
CA ILE A 248 -11.09 17.28 16.55
C ILE A 248 -11.75 18.48 17.24
N ALA A 249 -12.96 18.84 16.79
CA ALA A 249 -13.76 19.94 17.29
C ALA A 249 -15.10 19.45 17.89
N THR A 250 -15.04 18.95 19.12
CA THR A 250 -16.20 18.42 19.86
C THR A 250 -16.51 19.23 21.13
N SER A 251 -17.64 18.97 21.82
CA SER A 251 -17.99 19.70 23.04
C SER A 251 -17.11 19.33 24.24
N THR A 252 -16.51 18.14 24.20
CA THR A 252 -15.51 17.68 25.18
C THR A 252 -14.54 16.74 24.47
N LEU A 253 -13.25 17.00 24.58
CA LEU A 253 -12.18 16.13 24.10
C LEU A 253 -11.30 15.80 25.30
N GLN A 254 -11.16 14.52 25.61
CA GLN A 254 -10.31 14.01 26.68
C GLN A 254 -9.27 13.08 26.09
N ALA A 255 -8.06 13.11 26.63
CA ALA A 255 -6.96 12.26 26.24
C ALA A 255 -6.35 11.68 27.51
N THR A 256 -6.02 10.39 27.54
CA THR A 256 -5.31 9.77 28.67
C THR A 256 -3.94 9.29 28.23
N VAL A 257 -2.90 9.74 28.93
CA VAL A 257 -1.50 9.32 28.72
C VAL A 257 -1.06 8.54 29.96
N ASP A 258 -0.47 7.36 29.74
CA ASP A 258 0.18 6.57 30.80
C ASP A 258 1.68 6.88 30.79
N SER A 259 2.20 7.40 31.90
CA SER A 259 3.59 7.78 32.07
C SER A 259 4.49 6.61 32.46
N THR A 260 3.94 5.41 32.66
CA THR A 260 4.72 4.20 33.03
C THR A 260 5.78 3.92 31.96
N GLY A 261 7.06 4.03 32.32
CA GLY A 261 8.20 3.86 31.42
C GLY A 261 8.65 5.11 30.66
N GLY A 262 8.04 6.27 30.93
CA GLY A 262 8.40 7.56 30.33
C GLY A 262 7.84 7.77 28.92
N VAL A 263 7.21 8.90 28.69
CA VAL A 263 6.63 9.28 27.39
C VAL A 263 7.12 10.68 27.00
N THR A 264 7.82 10.77 25.87
CA THR A 264 8.20 12.06 25.27
C THR A 264 7.58 12.16 23.89
N PHE A 265 6.67 13.12 23.70
CA PHE A 265 6.06 13.37 22.39
C PHE A 265 6.97 14.17 21.48
N VAL A 266 6.95 13.82 20.19
CA VAL A 266 7.74 14.49 19.15
C VAL A 266 7.24 15.89 18.83
N SER A 267 8.08 16.71 18.19
CA SER A 267 7.76 18.11 17.84
C SER A 267 6.57 18.28 16.89
N SER A 268 6.16 17.23 16.17
CA SER A 268 5.00 17.26 15.26
C SER A 268 3.66 17.05 15.97
N ALA A 269 3.67 16.61 17.24
CA ALA A 269 2.46 16.25 17.96
C ALA A 269 1.54 17.48 18.16
N LYS A 270 0.23 17.28 18.03
CA LYS A 270 -0.81 18.29 18.24
C LYS A 270 -1.93 17.73 19.09
N PHE A 271 -2.26 18.41 20.19
CA PHE A 271 -3.28 17.91 21.13
C PHE A 271 -4.64 18.62 21.03
N GLY A 272 -4.74 19.67 20.20
CA GLY A 272 -5.99 20.41 20.02
C GLY A 272 -6.54 20.94 21.34
N SER A 273 -7.87 20.92 21.51
CA SER A 273 -8.56 21.37 22.72
C SER A 273 -8.69 20.28 23.81
N ALA A 274 -7.86 19.24 23.77
CA ALA A 274 -7.98 18.10 24.67
C ALA A 274 -7.71 18.46 26.13
N VAL A 275 -8.49 17.87 27.04
CA VAL A 275 -8.15 17.73 28.46
C VAL A 275 -7.32 16.45 28.61
N ILE A 276 -6.01 16.62 28.81
CA ILE A 276 -5.03 15.55 28.90
C ILE A 276 -4.92 15.11 30.36
N THR A 277 -5.29 13.87 30.64
CA THR A 277 -5.10 13.23 31.94
C THR A 277 -3.80 12.44 31.92
N VAL A 278 -2.86 12.80 32.80
CA VAL A 278 -1.57 12.14 32.95
C VAL A 278 -1.65 11.15 34.11
N ASN A 279 -1.53 9.87 33.80
CA ASN A 279 -1.53 8.76 34.75
C ASN A 279 -0.12 8.21 34.93
N GLY A 280 0.22 7.75 36.13
CA GLY A 280 1.55 7.17 36.42
C GLY A 280 1.53 6.30 37.66
N VAL A 281 2.59 5.51 37.85
CA VAL A 281 2.78 4.69 39.05
C VAL A 281 3.76 5.41 39.99
N VAL A 282 3.42 5.45 41.28
CA VAL A 282 4.29 6.06 42.29
C VAL A 282 5.60 5.26 42.41
N GLY A 283 6.76 5.86 42.13
CA GLY A 283 8.04 5.40 42.71
C GLY A 283 9.32 5.37 41.87
N GLU A 284 9.34 5.79 40.61
CA GLU A 284 10.59 5.93 39.82
C GLU A 284 10.61 7.27 39.03
N ASP A 285 11.76 7.96 39.02
CA ASP A 285 11.95 9.27 38.34
C ASP A 285 11.85 9.17 36.80
N THR A 286 11.70 7.97 36.25
CA THR A 286 11.53 7.67 34.82
C THR A 286 10.08 7.82 34.34
N ASP A 287 9.10 7.82 35.25
CA ASP A 287 7.66 7.79 34.88
C ASP A 287 7.09 9.19 34.61
N LYS A 288 7.64 9.88 33.59
CA LYS A 288 7.25 11.25 33.20
C LYS A 288 6.52 11.34 31.85
N VAL A 289 5.74 12.41 31.67
CA VAL A 289 5.26 12.86 30.34
C VAL A 289 5.92 14.18 29.97
N ALA A 290 6.57 14.21 28.80
CA ALA A 290 7.28 15.38 28.27
C ALA A 290 6.96 15.62 26.77
N PHE A 291 7.34 16.78 26.26
CA PHE A 291 7.08 17.20 24.88
C PHE A 291 8.32 17.86 24.28
N GLN A 292 8.73 17.45 23.08
CA GLN A 292 9.77 18.14 22.33
C GLN A 292 9.32 19.57 21.96
N GLU A 293 10.30 20.45 21.79
CA GLU A 293 10.05 21.81 21.33
C GLU A 293 9.37 21.79 19.94
N GLY A 294 8.27 22.53 19.80
CA GLY A 294 7.46 22.57 18.57
C GLY A 294 6.12 21.84 18.65
N ALA A 295 5.92 20.93 19.63
CA ALA A 295 4.61 20.31 19.85
C ALA A 295 3.52 21.35 20.15
N ASP A 296 2.34 21.22 19.54
CA ASP A 296 1.24 22.19 19.68
C ASP A 296 0.35 21.87 20.88
N LEU A 297 0.55 22.65 21.95
CA LEU A 297 -0.21 22.61 23.21
C LEU A 297 -1.13 23.82 23.39
N SER A 298 -1.27 24.68 22.37
CA SER A 298 -1.89 26.02 22.48
C SER A 298 -3.35 26.06 22.93
N SER A 299 -4.06 24.94 22.84
CA SER A 299 -5.46 24.80 23.25
C SER A 299 -5.69 23.68 24.27
N ALA A 300 -4.65 22.95 24.65
CA ALA A 300 -4.75 21.80 25.55
C ALA A 300 -4.80 22.23 27.02
N SER A 301 -5.33 21.36 27.88
CA SER A 301 -5.31 21.53 29.35
C SER A 301 -4.90 20.22 30.01
N PHE A 302 -4.38 20.27 31.24
CA PHE A 302 -3.75 19.12 31.89
C PHE A 302 -4.35 18.83 33.27
N VAL A 303 -4.53 17.53 33.54
CA VAL A 303 -4.89 16.96 34.84
C VAL A 303 -3.85 15.89 35.19
N VAL A 304 -3.01 16.15 36.19
CA VAL A 304 -1.93 15.24 36.62
C VAL A 304 -2.40 14.42 37.80
N THR A 305 -2.45 13.09 37.67
CA THR A 305 -2.89 12.22 38.76
C THR A 305 -1.76 11.91 39.74
N ALA A 306 -2.10 11.52 40.96
CA ALA A 306 -1.13 11.24 42.01
C ALA A 306 -0.13 10.15 41.59
N GLY A 307 1.16 10.44 41.72
CA GLY A 307 2.25 9.55 41.32
C GLY A 307 2.75 9.74 39.89
N ALA A 308 2.08 10.58 39.08
CA ALA A 308 2.56 10.94 37.75
C ALA A 308 3.36 12.25 37.79
N LEU A 309 4.32 12.39 36.87
CA LEU A 309 5.10 13.61 36.66
C LEU A 309 4.83 14.18 35.26
N LEU A 310 4.38 15.44 35.20
CA LEU A 310 4.32 16.21 33.96
C LEU A 310 5.53 17.13 33.88
N GLU A 311 6.28 17.05 32.78
CA GLU A 311 7.41 17.94 32.48
C GLU A 311 7.06 18.85 31.30
N LEU A 312 7.17 20.17 31.51
CA LEU A 312 6.95 21.17 30.47
C LEU A 312 8.12 22.16 30.43
N THR A 313 8.48 22.63 29.25
CA THR A 313 9.38 23.78 29.14
C THR A 313 8.69 25.07 29.53
N VAL A 314 9.45 26.13 29.85
CA VAL A 314 8.86 27.45 30.17
C VAL A 314 8.01 28.01 29.03
N GLY A 315 8.41 27.80 27.76
CA GLY A 315 7.58 28.17 26.61
C GLY A 315 6.26 27.40 26.54
N GLN A 316 6.29 26.11 26.89
CA GLN A 316 5.11 25.25 26.91
C GLN A 316 4.16 25.61 28.05
N ILE A 317 4.62 25.76 29.29
CA ILE A 317 3.75 26.17 30.40
C ILE A 317 3.17 27.57 30.19
N ASN A 318 3.92 28.51 29.58
CA ASN A 318 3.41 29.82 29.20
C ASN A 318 2.25 29.73 28.19
N THR A 319 2.31 28.73 27.31
CA THR A 319 1.26 28.45 26.32
C THR A 319 0.06 27.77 26.98
N VAL A 320 0.28 26.74 27.79
CA VAL A 320 -0.77 25.99 28.52
C VAL A 320 -1.50 26.90 29.51
N SER A 321 -0.78 27.76 30.24
CA SER A 321 -1.37 28.65 31.24
C SER A 321 -2.31 29.71 30.63
N GLN A 322 -2.28 29.92 29.31
CA GLN A 322 -3.25 30.78 28.62
C GLN A 322 -4.63 30.11 28.45
N THR A 323 -4.70 28.77 28.53
CA THR A 323 -5.95 28.00 28.38
C THR A 323 -6.61 27.73 29.73
N GLY A 324 -5.81 27.54 30.79
CA GLY A 324 -6.27 27.32 32.16
C GLY A 324 -5.17 26.76 33.09
N PRO A 325 -5.49 26.48 34.36
CA PRO A 325 -4.54 25.89 35.30
C PRO A 325 -4.17 24.45 34.92
N VAL A 326 -2.93 24.06 35.19
CA VAL A 326 -2.58 22.64 35.37
C VAL A 326 -3.14 22.19 36.72
N THR A 327 -3.93 21.11 36.73
CA THR A 327 -4.66 20.64 37.91
C THR A 327 -4.28 19.21 38.31
N GLY A 328 -4.70 18.77 39.50
CA GLY A 328 -4.59 17.39 39.96
C GLY A 328 -3.61 17.18 41.11
N ALA A 329 -3.32 15.93 41.47
CA ALA A 329 -2.57 15.57 42.67
C ALA A 329 -1.15 15.04 42.39
N GLY A 330 -0.72 15.04 41.12
CA GLY A 330 0.64 14.67 40.72
C GLY A 330 1.60 15.85 40.67
N ASP A 331 2.84 15.57 40.27
CA ASP A 331 3.93 16.54 40.29
C ASP A 331 4.09 17.23 38.92
N LEU A 332 4.52 18.50 38.95
CA LEU A 332 4.83 19.31 37.77
C LEU A 332 6.27 19.79 37.83
N ARG A 333 7.05 19.55 36.77
CA ARG A 333 8.40 20.09 36.59
C ARG A 333 8.43 21.05 35.41
N LEU A 334 8.97 22.24 35.64
CA LEU A 334 9.15 23.28 34.64
C LEU A 334 10.63 23.41 34.32
N VAL A 335 10.99 23.10 33.08
CA VAL A 335 12.39 23.12 32.61
C VAL A 335 12.64 24.38 31.79
N VAL A 336 13.76 25.06 32.06
CA VAL A 336 14.27 26.12 31.19
C VAL A 336 15.44 25.55 30.41
N PRO A 337 15.38 25.52 29.06
CA PRO A 337 16.55 25.15 28.29
C PRO A 337 17.65 26.19 28.51
N ASP A 338 18.88 25.71 28.73
CA ASP A 338 20.10 26.52 28.80
C ASP A 338 20.20 27.37 27.53
N ASP A 339 20.11 28.69 27.68
CA ASP A 339 20.47 29.65 26.63
C ASP A 339 21.80 30.31 27.01
N GLU A 340 22.68 30.52 26.02
CA GLU A 340 24.01 31.06 26.33
C GLU A 340 23.89 32.54 26.79
N GLY A 341 23.66 32.77 28.09
CA GLY A 341 23.86 34.02 28.84
C GLY A 341 22.77 34.35 29.86
N ASP A 342 23.15 34.96 31.00
CA ASP A 342 22.25 35.43 32.07
C ASP A 342 21.00 36.15 31.56
N ASN A 343 19.89 35.42 31.38
CA ASN A 343 18.66 35.99 30.83
C ASN A 343 17.54 36.04 31.87
N ALA A 344 16.87 37.20 31.93
CA ALA A 344 15.62 37.34 32.64
C ALA A 344 14.47 36.87 31.71
N ILE A 345 13.90 35.71 32.01
CA ILE A 345 12.80 35.11 31.25
C ILE A 345 11.49 35.49 31.93
N GLU A 346 10.50 35.94 31.18
CA GLU A 346 9.16 36.23 31.70
C GLU A 346 8.15 35.19 31.18
N ALA A 347 7.42 34.52 32.08
CA ALA A 347 6.44 33.49 31.70
C ALA A 347 5.19 33.48 32.59
N LEU A 348 4.04 33.21 31.97
CA LEU A 348 2.77 32.98 32.66
C LEU A 348 2.74 31.55 33.20
N VAL A 349 2.59 31.40 34.52
CA VAL A 349 2.48 30.09 35.19
C VAL A 349 1.19 30.05 36.00
N VAL A 350 0.25 29.18 35.61
CA VAL A 350 -1.04 29.01 36.29
C VAL A 350 -1.21 27.54 36.69
N VAL A 351 -1.19 27.28 37.99
CA VAL A 351 -1.15 25.95 38.60
C VAL A 351 -2.11 25.87 39.78
N ASP A 352 -2.92 24.82 39.83
CA ASP A 352 -3.91 24.53 40.89
C ASP A 352 -3.88 23.03 41.25
N LEU A 353 -2.86 22.62 41.99
CA LEU A 353 -2.63 21.24 42.41
C LEU A 353 -3.28 20.93 43.77
N GLU A 354 -3.65 19.67 43.96
CA GLU A 354 -4.26 19.13 45.18
C GLU A 354 -3.22 18.36 46.04
N GLY A 355 -2.06 18.97 46.30
CA GLY A 355 -1.00 18.42 47.16
C GLY A 355 0.26 17.92 46.43
N GLY A 356 0.33 18.06 45.10
CA GLY A 356 1.51 17.75 44.29
C GLY A 356 2.61 18.81 44.40
N ASN A 357 3.83 18.46 44.00
CA ASN A 357 4.98 19.36 44.02
C ASN A 357 5.11 20.13 42.69
N LEU A 358 5.53 21.40 42.78
CA LEU A 358 5.94 22.21 41.64
C LEU A 358 7.46 22.42 41.71
N THR A 359 8.18 21.95 40.70
CA THR A 359 9.64 22.09 40.58
C THR A 359 9.99 23.04 39.44
N PHE A 360 10.80 24.05 39.72
CA PHE A 360 11.47 24.88 38.72
C PHE A 360 12.91 24.39 38.55
N ASP A 361 13.29 24.03 37.33
CA ASP A 361 14.60 23.50 36.96
C ASP A 361 15.16 24.33 35.81
N LEU A 362 15.95 25.36 36.13
CA LEU A 362 16.42 26.33 35.13
C LEU A 362 17.64 25.86 34.34
N LEU A 363 18.22 24.70 34.67
CA LEU A 363 19.46 24.14 34.09
C LEU A 363 20.72 25.03 34.22
N ASP A 364 20.57 26.34 34.41
CA ASP A 364 21.61 27.32 34.75
C ASP A 364 21.19 28.13 36.00
N ASP A 365 22.14 28.33 36.91
CA ASP A 365 21.96 29.12 38.14
C ASP A 365 21.96 30.63 37.91
N ALA A 366 22.49 31.10 36.78
CA ALA A 366 22.49 32.51 36.44
C ALA A 366 21.14 33.01 35.90
N ASP A 367 20.29 32.10 35.44
CA ASP A 367 18.99 32.45 34.87
C ASP A 367 18.00 32.96 35.91
N THR A 368 17.18 33.92 35.51
CA THR A 368 16.09 34.44 36.35
C THR A 368 14.75 34.27 35.66
N LEU A 369 13.85 33.45 36.19
CA LEU A 369 12.46 33.37 35.73
C LEU A 369 11.58 34.34 36.54
N VAL A 370 11.09 35.38 35.88
CA VAL A 370 10.11 36.32 36.40
C VAL A 370 8.71 35.85 36.04
N LEU A 371 7.83 35.68 37.04
CA LEU A 371 6.45 35.31 36.78
C LEU A 371 5.66 36.49 36.18
N ALA A 372 5.07 36.26 35.01
CA ALA A 372 4.28 37.24 34.28
C ALA A 372 2.97 37.58 34.99
N ALA A 373 2.37 38.71 34.61
CA ALA A 373 1.08 39.14 35.16
C ALA A 373 -0.04 38.13 34.89
N GLY A 374 -0.75 37.75 35.96
CA GLY A 374 -1.80 36.75 35.91
C GLY A 374 -1.36 35.34 36.31
N SER A 375 -0.08 35.13 36.63
CA SER A 375 0.40 33.87 37.19
C SER A 375 -0.27 33.58 38.54
N SER A 376 -0.54 32.30 38.82
CA SER A 376 -1.17 31.83 40.04
C SER A 376 -0.60 30.46 40.42
N ILE A 377 -0.21 30.31 41.69
CA ILE A 377 0.32 29.05 42.23
C ILE A 377 -0.51 28.66 43.43
N ASP A 378 -1.32 27.62 43.28
CA ASP A 378 -1.98 26.89 44.36
C ASP A 378 -1.50 25.44 44.34
N LEU A 379 -0.94 24.95 45.45
CA LEU A 379 -0.39 23.59 45.55
C LEU A 379 -1.17 22.69 46.51
N GLY A 380 -2.26 23.16 47.11
CA GLY A 380 -3.09 22.34 48.00
C GLY A 380 -2.34 21.73 49.21
N GLY A 381 -1.23 22.34 49.62
CA GLY A 381 -0.32 21.88 50.67
C GLY A 381 0.96 21.17 50.18
N GLY A 382 1.15 21.01 48.87
CA GLY A 382 2.36 20.47 48.25
C GLY A 382 3.56 21.42 48.30
N ASN A 383 4.75 20.95 47.91
CA ASN A 383 5.99 21.73 48.03
C ASN A 383 6.31 22.51 46.76
N LEU A 384 6.88 23.71 46.94
CA LEU A 384 7.55 24.45 45.88
C LEU A 384 9.04 24.15 45.94
N ILE A 385 9.62 23.69 44.84
CA ILE A 385 11.04 23.35 44.74
C ILE A 385 11.67 24.24 43.68
N ILE A 386 12.69 24.99 44.05
CA ILE A 386 13.54 25.75 43.16
C ILE A 386 14.85 24.99 43.09
N ASP A 387 15.06 24.25 42.02
CA ASP A 387 16.21 23.37 41.88
C ASP A 387 17.42 24.16 41.39
N ASP A 388 17.30 24.83 40.24
CA ASP A 388 18.35 25.67 39.67
C ASP A 388 17.79 27.06 39.33
N GLY A 389 18.67 28.06 39.25
CA GLY A 389 18.35 29.44 38.88
C GLY A 389 17.53 30.23 39.90
N THR A 390 17.20 31.48 39.55
CA THR A 390 16.44 32.40 40.41
C THR A 390 15.00 32.55 39.94
N ILE A 391 14.03 32.33 40.84
CA ILE A 391 12.61 32.61 40.55
C ILE A 391 12.18 33.91 41.22
N ASP A 392 11.65 34.85 40.43
CA ASP A 392 11.03 36.08 40.91
C ASP A 392 9.49 36.01 40.84
N ILE A 393 8.86 35.85 41.99
CA ILE A 393 7.39 35.79 42.15
C ILE A 393 6.82 37.19 42.48
N LEU A 394 7.68 38.19 42.71
CA LEU A 394 7.30 39.49 43.27
C LEU A 394 6.49 40.36 42.31
N THR A 395 6.86 40.34 41.03
CA THR A 395 6.55 41.47 40.15
C THR A 395 5.09 41.47 39.66
N ASN A 396 4.43 40.31 39.46
CA ASN A 396 3.05 40.28 38.93
C ASN A 396 2.17 39.02 39.21
N ALA A 397 2.55 38.10 40.10
CA ALA A 397 1.70 36.93 40.41
C ALA A 397 0.44 37.34 41.19
N ALA A 398 -0.74 36.91 40.73
CA ALA A 398 -2.02 37.32 41.29
C ALA A 398 -2.36 36.60 42.60
N ASP A 399 -1.98 35.32 42.75
CA ASP A 399 -2.27 34.48 43.90
C ASP A 399 -1.13 33.46 44.17
N PHE A 400 -0.66 33.38 45.42
CA PHE A 400 0.31 32.39 45.91
C PHE A 400 -0.28 31.74 47.17
N THR A 401 -1.03 30.65 47.03
CA THR A 401 -1.90 30.12 48.09
C THR A 401 -1.65 28.64 48.36
N ASN A 402 -1.94 28.20 49.60
CA ASN A 402 -1.80 26.81 50.04
C ASN A 402 -0.47 26.14 49.66
N VAL A 403 0.63 26.90 49.65
CA VAL A 403 1.96 26.33 49.45
C VAL A 403 2.42 25.71 50.79
N GLY A 404 2.89 24.46 50.71
CA GLY A 404 3.43 23.69 51.83
C GLY A 404 4.77 24.23 52.28
N SER A 405 5.84 23.45 52.08
CA SER A 405 7.21 23.89 52.30
C SER A 405 7.83 24.41 51.01
N VAL A 406 8.86 25.25 51.13
CA VAL A 406 9.64 25.73 49.99
C VAL A 406 11.06 25.19 50.12
N VAL A 407 11.57 24.56 49.07
CA VAL A 407 12.96 24.13 48.96
C VAL A 407 13.64 25.04 47.95
N VAL A 408 14.68 25.75 48.37
CA VAL A 408 15.44 26.67 47.50
C VAL A 408 16.88 26.19 47.42
N ASN A 409 17.26 25.61 46.28
CA ASN A 409 18.61 25.16 46.00
C ASN A 409 19.45 26.27 45.35
N SER A 410 18.81 27.22 44.64
CA SER A 410 19.43 28.36 43.97
C SER A 410 18.84 29.72 44.40
N GLY A 411 17.87 30.33 43.72
CA GLY A 411 17.35 31.67 44.07
C GLY A 411 15.82 31.78 44.14
N LEU A 412 15.29 32.49 45.13
CA LEU A 412 13.86 32.80 45.23
C LEU A 412 13.62 34.23 45.74
N THR A 413 12.84 35.02 45.00
CA THR A 413 12.40 36.36 45.42
C THR A 413 10.90 36.37 45.77
N LEU A 414 10.58 36.80 47.01
CA LEU A 414 9.20 36.89 47.54
C LEU A 414 8.92 38.22 48.23
N SER A 415 7.65 38.59 48.35
CA SER A 415 7.19 39.65 49.25
C SER A 415 6.94 39.11 50.66
N VAL A 416 6.89 40.00 51.66
CA VAL A 416 6.52 39.61 53.05
C VAL A 416 5.11 39.01 53.12
N THR A 417 4.18 39.46 52.26
CA THR A 417 2.81 38.92 52.21
C THR A 417 2.80 37.50 51.64
N GLN A 418 3.58 37.22 50.59
CA GLN A 418 3.71 35.87 50.04
C GLN A 418 4.38 34.91 51.03
N LEU A 419 5.39 35.39 51.76
CA LEU A 419 6.04 34.61 52.82
C LEU A 419 5.06 34.18 53.94
N GLN A 420 4.04 35.01 54.23
CA GLN A 420 2.97 34.68 55.19
C GLN A 420 2.02 33.58 54.72
N GLN A 421 1.95 33.33 53.42
CA GLN A 421 1.03 32.35 52.84
C GLN A 421 1.60 30.92 52.87
N LEU A 422 2.87 30.77 53.25
CA LEU A 422 3.50 29.48 53.47
C LEU A 422 2.93 28.80 54.73
N SER A 423 2.62 27.51 54.59
CA SER A 423 2.14 26.68 55.70
C SER A 423 3.24 25.80 56.33
N GLY A 424 4.39 25.68 55.67
CA GLY A 424 5.59 24.97 56.12
C GLY A 424 6.84 25.87 56.16
N ASP A 425 8.01 25.22 56.29
CA ASP A 425 9.30 25.88 56.44
C ASP A 425 9.90 26.24 55.05
N VAL A 426 10.78 27.24 55.02
CA VAL A 426 11.71 27.45 53.89
C VAL A 426 13.02 26.76 54.21
N VAL A 427 13.40 25.79 53.39
CA VAL A 427 14.63 25.03 53.50
C VAL A 427 15.53 25.41 52.33
N THR A 428 16.79 25.74 52.60
CA THR A 428 17.81 25.88 51.54
C THR A 428 18.78 24.72 51.54
N GLN A 429 19.11 24.24 50.35
CA GLN A 429 20.22 23.31 50.13
C GLN A 429 21.25 23.99 49.21
N GLY A 430 22.51 23.56 49.23
CA GLY A 430 23.53 24.18 48.35
C GLY A 430 23.66 25.70 48.49
N GLY A 431 23.70 26.42 47.36
CA GLY A 431 23.81 27.89 47.24
C GLY A 431 22.52 28.68 47.51
N GLY A 432 21.42 28.01 47.87
CA GLY A 432 20.08 28.57 48.05
C GLY A 432 19.97 29.92 48.77
N ARG A 433 19.32 30.89 48.10
CA ARG A 433 19.08 32.25 48.57
C ARG A 433 17.61 32.65 48.51
N LEU A 434 17.11 33.21 49.61
CA LEU A 434 15.78 33.81 49.73
C LEU A 434 15.89 35.33 49.81
N ASP A 435 15.40 36.02 48.79
CA ASP A 435 15.33 37.48 48.73
C ASP A 435 13.91 37.96 49.09
N VAL A 436 13.77 38.55 50.27
CA VAL A 436 12.49 39.09 50.75
C VAL A 436 12.41 40.58 50.44
N LYS A 437 11.41 40.99 49.66
CA LYS A 437 11.14 42.41 49.40
C LYS A 437 10.02 42.94 50.29
N VAL A 438 10.29 44.07 50.91
CA VAL A 438 9.37 44.81 51.79
C VAL A 438 8.60 45.80 50.93
N THR A 439 7.26 45.77 51.02
CA THR A 439 6.37 46.62 50.22
C THR A 439 5.65 47.70 51.04
N SER A 440 5.60 47.52 52.37
CA SER A 440 4.93 48.44 53.30
C SER A 440 5.67 48.58 54.64
N ALA A 441 5.37 49.63 55.42
CA ALA A 441 5.94 49.77 56.76
C ALA A 441 5.39 48.73 57.76
N GLU A 442 4.21 48.16 57.49
CA GLU A 442 3.63 47.07 58.28
C GLU A 442 4.38 45.76 58.04
N ASP A 443 4.87 45.55 56.82
CA ASP A 443 5.68 44.39 56.42
C ASP A 443 6.97 44.30 57.25
N VAL A 444 7.62 45.42 57.58
CA VAL A 444 8.82 45.45 58.42
C VAL A 444 8.54 44.83 59.80
N ALA A 445 7.42 45.20 60.42
CA ALA A 445 7.03 44.65 61.72
C ALA A 445 6.59 43.19 61.63
N ALA A 446 5.94 42.81 60.53
CA ALA A 446 5.48 41.44 60.31
C ALA A 446 6.66 40.48 60.05
N LEU A 447 7.61 40.86 59.20
CA LEU A 447 8.77 40.04 58.85
C LEU A 447 9.57 39.64 60.10
N ALA A 448 9.77 40.57 61.03
CA ALA A 448 10.44 40.28 62.30
C ALA A 448 9.74 39.20 63.15
N GLN A 449 8.42 39.03 63.02
CA GLN A 449 7.66 38.00 63.74
C GLN A 449 7.61 36.67 63.00
N ILE A 450 7.59 36.69 61.67
CA ILE A 450 7.35 35.51 60.84
C ILE A 450 8.64 34.77 60.53
N ILE A 451 9.77 35.48 60.42
CA ILE A 451 11.06 34.86 60.08
C ILE A 451 11.46 33.74 61.06
N GLU A 452 11.12 33.88 62.35
CA GLU A 452 11.36 32.85 63.39
C GLU A 452 10.54 31.57 63.17
N SER A 453 9.40 31.67 62.48
CA SER A 453 8.50 30.54 62.23
C SER A 453 8.70 29.88 60.87
N VAL A 454 9.38 30.56 59.94
CA VAL A 454 9.59 30.10 58.56
C VAL A 454 11.01 29.55 58.35
N VAL A 455 11.96 29.92 59.21
CA VAL A 455 13.37 29.48 59.14
C VAL A 455 13.68 28.53 60.29
N LYS A 456 14.24 27.36 59.98
CA LYS A 456 14.56 26.33 60.97
C LYS A 456 16.00 26.46 61.46
N ALA A 457 16.20 26.47 62.77
CA ALA A 457 17.53 26.58 63.38
C ALA A 457 18.48 25.44 62.94
N GLY A 458 19.62 25.81 62.33
CA GLY A 458 20.62 24.86 61.81
C GLY A 458 20.50 24.56 60.31
N GLU A 459 19.43 25.04 59.66
CA GLU A 459 19.25 25.06 58.20
C GLU A 459 19.17 26.55 57.83
N VAL A 460 20.29 27.17 57.46
CA VAL A 460 20.33 28.64 57.36
C VAL A 460 20.29 29.11 55.90
N PRO A 461 19.13 29.61 55.42
CA PRO A 461 19.04 30.28 54.13
C PRO A 461 19.97 31.50 54.07
N GLN A 462 20.59 31.73 52.90
CA GLN A 462 21.07 33.06 52.59
C GLN A 462 19.81 33.94 52.45
N ILE A 463 19.44 34.67 53.49
CA ILE A 463 18.27 35.57 53.44
C ILE A 463 18.79 36.98 53.19
N SER A 464 18.25 37.67 52.19
CA SER A 464 18.41 39.12 52.08
C SER A 464 17.06 39.82 52.20
N VAL A 465 17.06 41.01 52.77
CA VAL A 465 15.87 41.84 52.88
C VAL A 465 16.11 43.16 52.17
N GLY A 466 15.22 43.52 51.25
CA GLY A 466 15.32 44.76 50.49
C GLY A 466 13.98 45.47 50.38
N VAL A 467 13.98 46.73 49.97
CA VAL A 467 12.74 47.43 49.61
C VAL A 467 12.40 47.10 48.16
N ASP A 468 11.13 46.77 47.90
CA ASP A 468 10.64 46.60 46.53
C ASP A 468 10.77 47.93 45.75
N PRO A 469 11.44 47.94 44.58
CA PRO A 469 11.67 49.17 43.82
C PRO A 469 10.38 49.81 43.29
N SER A 470 9.30 49.04 43.14
CA SER A 470 8.02 49.44 42.54
C SER A 470 7.14 50.30 43.46
N VAL A 471 7.42 50.34 44.78
CA VAL A 471 6.58 51.07 45.74
C VAL A 471 6.76 52.59 45.67
N SER A 472 5.73 53.34 46.06
CA SER A 472 5.76 54.80 46.00
C SER A 472 6.84 55.43 46.90
N GLU A 473 7.40 56.59 46.52
CA GLU A 473 8.42 57.32 47.30
C GLU A 473 7.99 57.63 48.75
N ALA A 474 6.69 57.85 48.98
CA ALA A 474 6.14 58.04 50.33
C ALA A 474 6.19 56.75 51.15
N ALA A 475 5.94 55.59 50.53
CA ALA A 475 6.06 54.28 51.16
C ALA A 475 7.53 53.94 51.45
N LYS A 476 8.44 54.19 50.50
CA LYS A 476 9.90 54.03 50.67
C LYS A 476 10.41 54.74 51.94
N THR A 477 10.02 56.00 52.13
CA THR A 477 10.42 56.78 53.31
C THR A 477 9.91 56.18 54.63
N ALA A 478 8.67 55.67 54.63
CA ALA A 478 8.08 55.04 55.81
C ALA A 478 8.73 53.68 56.12
N ILE A 479 9.03 52.89 55.09
CA ILE A 479 9.73 51.60 55.17
C ILE A 479 11.15 51.82 55.71
N ASP A 480 11.91 52.73 55.10
CA ASP A 480 13.29 53.05 55.49
C ASP A 480 13.40 53.53 56.94
N SER A 481 12.35 54.13 57.49
CA SER A 481 12.33 54.56 58.90
C SER A 481 12.20 53.40 59.89
N GLY A 482 11.68 52.25 59.45
CA GLY A 482 11.57 51.02 60.24
C GLY A 482 12.68 50.00 59.95
N MET A 483 13.30 50.07 58.76
CA MET A 483 14.48 49.28 58.42
C MET A 483 15.73 49.97 58.99
N ASP A 484 16.00 49.76 60.28
CA ASP A 484 17.17 50.28 60.98
C ASP A 484 18.09 49.14 61.50
N VAL A 485 19.15 49.52 62.22
CA VAL A 485 20.13 48.58 62.78
C VAL A 485 19.49 47.63 63.80
N ASP A 486 18.46 48.06 64.53
CA ASP A 486 17.78 47.23 65.52
C ASP A 486 16.94 46.16 64.81
N PHE A 487 16.26 46.52 63.71
CA PHE A 487 15.57 45.57 62.84
C PHE A 487 16.51 44.53 62.23
N ALA A 488 17.62 44.96 61.63
CA ALA A 488 18.63 44.06 61.06
C ALA A 488 19.24 43.13 62.13
N THR A 489 19.47 43.65 63.34
CA THR A 489 19.96 42.86 64.49
C THR A 489 18.92 41.84 64.94
N ALA A 490 17.64 42.20 64.98
CA ALA A 490 16.57 41.29 65.35
C ALA A 490 16.43 40.13 64.36
N LEU A 491 16.46 40.41 63.04
CA LEU A 491 16.46 39.38 62.00
C LEU A 491 17.67 38.45 62.10
N SER A 492 18.86 39.02 62.31
CA SER A 492 20.09 38.24 62.43
C SER A 492 20.11 37.38 63.70
N SER A 493 19.51 37.87 64.78
CA SER A 493 19.35 37.10 66.03
C SER A 493 18.32 35.98 65.89
N ALA A 494 17.22 36.23 65.18
CA ALA A 494 16.18 35.24 64.91
C ALA A 494 16.67 34.08 64.05
N THR A 495 17.50 34.37 63.04
CA THR A 495 18.04 33.37 62.10
C THR A 495 19.35 32.72 62.57
N GLY A 496 20.10 33.39 63.45
CA GLY A 496 21.41 32.93 63.95
C GLY A 496 22.60 33.27 63.03
N VAL A 497 22.35 33.94 61.90
CA VAL A 497 23.36 34.43 60.93
C VAL A 497 23.14 35.89 60.60
N ASN A 498 24.10 36.54 59.94
CA ASN A 498 23.92 37.90 59.44
C ASN A 498 22.91 37.93 58.28
N VAL A 499 21.81 38.66 58.43
CA VAL A 499 20.82 38.91 57.36
C VAL A 499 21.11 40.28 56.74
N PRO A 500 21.57 40.38 55.47
CA PRO A 500 21.76 41.65 54.81
C PRO A 500 20.42 42.38 54.63
N VAL A 501 20.35 43.62 55.11
CA VAL A 501 19.18 44.48 54.98
C VAL A 501 19.54 45.70 54.15
N THR A 502 18.85 45.95 53.04
CA THR A 502 19.11 47.07 52.12
C THR A 502 17.91 47.99 52.06
N ASN A 503 18.12 49.28 52.30
CA ASN A 503 17.05 50.28 52.25
C ASN A 503 16.68 50.66 50.79
N SER A 504 15.68 51.53 50.63
CA SER A 504 15.18 51.94 49.31
C SER A 504 16.19 52.72 48.45
N SER A 505 17.26 53.22 49.06
CA SER A 505 18.37 53.91 48.38
C SER A 505 19.52 52.97 48.03
N GLY A 506 19.36 51.65 48.23
CA GLY A 506 20.39 50.65 47.96
C GLY A 506 21.53 50.62 48.98
N LYS A 507 21.35 51.27 50.15
CA LYS A 507 22.36 51.24 51.22
C LYS A 507 22.13 50.06 52.14
N ALA A 508 23.19 49.29 52.42
CA ALA A 508 23.13 48.13 53.29
C ALA A 508 23.29 48.52 54.78
N LEU A 509 22.56 47.80 55.63
CA LEU A 509 22.67 47.83 57.09
C LEU A 509 23.31 46.50 57.51
N LYS A 510 24.65 46.43 57.47
CA LYS A 510 25.40 45.21 57.76
C LYS A 510 25.66 45.12 59.27
N VAL A 511 24.97 44.23 59.98
CA VAL A 511 25.12 44.05 61.44
C VAL A 511 26.16 43.02 61.85
N GLY A 512 26.61 42.17 60.92
CA GLY A 512 27.74 41.24 61.05
C GLY A 512 28.72 41.28 59.87
N PRO A 513 29.82 40.50 59.91
CA PRO A 513 30.72 40.39 58.76
C PRO A 513 30.00 39.71 57.59
N THR A 514 30.41 40.00 56.36
CA THR A 514 29.91 39.32 55.15
C THR A 514 31.08 38.66 54.43
N LEU A 515 30.87 37.42 53.99
CA LEU A 515 31.79 36.62 53.20
C LEU A 515 31.28 36.51 51.76
N SER A 516 32.19 36.64 50.80
CA SER A 516 31.94 36.37 49.38
C SER A 516 33.15 35.68 48.75
N LEU A 517 32.93 34.96 47.65
CA LEU A 517 34.01 34.52 46.76
C LEU A 517 34.40 35.69 45.86
N THR A 518 35.69 35.79 45.53
CA THR A 518 36.10 36.69 44.44
C THR A 518 35.96 35.91 43.15
N ASP A 519 35.23 36.47 42.19
CA ASP A 519 35.14 35.95 40.83
C ASP A 519 36.58 35.88 40.26
N ASP A 520 37.09 34.67 40.10
CA ASP A 520 38.46 34.46 39.65
C ASP A 520 38.58 35.08 38.26
N THR A 521 39.55 35.96 38.09
CA THR A 521 39.92 36.61 36.83
C THR A 521 40.51 35.62 35.82
N ASP A 522 39.85 34.48 35.60
CA ASP A 522 40.34 33.52 34.63
C ASP A 522 40.15 34.06 33.21
N ASN A 523 41.21 33.91 32.46
CA ASN A 523 41.52 34.57 31.22
C ASN A 523 40.77 33.91 30.05
N GLY A 524 39.44 34.07 30.01
CA GLY A 524 38.62 33.84 28.82
C GLY A 524 38.20 32.40 28.52
N THR A 525 38.18 31.51 29.50
CA THR A 525 37.55 30.19 29.40
C THR A 525 36.65 29.97 30.61
N GLN A 526 35.36 29.71 30.33
CA GLN A 526 34.26 29.43 31.25
C GLN A 526 34.72 28.75 32.56
N ASN A 527 34.69 29.46 33.68
CA ASN A 527 34.82 28.88 35.01
C ASN A 527 33.42 28.88 35.65
N THR A 528 32.75 27.75 35.66
CA THR A 528 31.35 27.59 36.11
C THR A 528 31.18 27.47 37.62
N GLY A 529 32.22 27.67 38.45
CA GLY A 529 32.16 27.17 39.83
C GLY A 529 32.02 28.16 40.99
N ALA A 530 31.78 29.46 40.76
CA ALA A 530 31.78 30.44 41.85
C ALA A 530 30.46 31.18 42.07
N ILE A 531 29.36 30.71 41.48
CA ILE A 531 28.01 31.21 41.75
C ILE A 531 27.20 30.20 42.58
N ASP A 532 27.31 28.91 42.28
CA ASP A 532 26.65 27.79 42.97
C ASP A 532 27.44 27.25 44.18
N GLY A 533 28.75 27.59 44.24
CA GLY A 533 29.69 27.16 45.27
C GLY A 533 30.38 25.83 44.97
N VAL A 534 30.26 25.24 43.78
CA VAL A 534 30.95 23.99 43.40
C VAL A 534 32.13 24.29 42.50
N SER A 535 33.35 23.92 42.87
CA SER A 535 34.54 24.30 42.08
C SER A 535 35.68 23.30 42.23
N ASN A 536 36.52 23.21 41.18
CA ASN A 536 37.75 22.44 41.19
C ASN A 536 38.98 23.21 41.72
N VAL A 537 38.79 24.39 42.30
CA VAL A 537 39.87 25.22 42.83
C VAL A 537 40.16 24.87 44.30
N SER A 538 41.25 24.16 44.55
CA SER A 538 41.59 23.71 45.93
C SER A 538 41.96 24.83 46.92
N ASP A 539 42.15 26.06 46.45
CA ASP A 539 42.58 27.23 47.22
C ASP A 539 41.77 28.50 46.89
N PRO A 540 40.46 28.52 47.20
CA PRO A 540 39.60 29.65 46.85
C PRO A 540 39.99 30.93 47.61
N VAL A 541 39.77 32.07 46.96
CA VAL A 541 39.96 33.39 47.56
C VAL A 541 38.64 33.91 48.13
N ILE A 542 38.64 34.17 49.44
CA ILE A 542 37.46 34.67 50.16
C ILE A 542 37.66 36.16 50.45
N GLU A 543 36.69 36.95 50.01
CA GLU A 543 36.57 38.37 50.36
C GLU A 543 35.74 38.53 51.64
N VAL A 544 36.18 39.45 52.50
CA VAL A 544 35.58 39.69 53.81
C VAL A 544 35.23 41.16 53.96
N ASP A 545 33.93 41.43 54.06
CA ASP A 545 33.37 42.74 54.38
C ASP A 545 33.09 42.84 55.87
N LEU A 546 33.63 43.88 56.52
CA LEU A 546 33.33 44.16 57.93
C LEU A 546 31.99 44.91 58.08
N PRO A 547 31.27 44.73 59.20
CA PRO A 547 29.97 45.38 59.41
C PRO A 547 30.10 46.89 59.44
N VAL A 548 29.29 47.55 58.60
CA VAL A 548 29.19 48.99 58.46
C VAL A 548 27.71 49.39 58.35
N ASP A 549 27.36 50.51 58.97
CA ASP A 549 26.15 51.22 58.65
C ASP A 549 26.44 52.17 57.49
N GLU A 550 26.07 51.80 56.27
CA GLU A 550 26.31 52.64 55.09
C GLU A 550 25.42 53.89 55.05
N THR A 551 24.35 53.94 55.85
CA THR A 551 23.49 55.12 55.96
C THR A 551 24.19 56.24 56.71
N THR A 552 24.94 55.91 57.76
CA THR A 552 25.73 56.84 58.57
C THR A 552 27.22 56.87 58.20
N GLY A 553 27.72 55.84 57.51
CA GLY A 553 29.14 55.61 57.21
C GLY A 553 29.94 55.10 58.42
N GLU A 554 29.28 54.64 59.47
CA GLU A 554 29.92 54.19 60.71
C GLU A 554 30.24 52.69 60.64
N VAL A 555 31.52 52.34 60.83
CA VAL A 555 31.92 50.94 60.97
C VAL A 555 31.55 50.46 62.36
N LEU A 556 30.86 49.32 62.45
CA LEU A 556 30.25 48.82 63.70
C LEU A 556 31.19 47.94 64.52
N VAL A 557 32.42 47.67 64.04
CA VAL A 557 33.47 46.96 64.81
C VAL A 557 34.22 47.89 65.77
N GLU A 558 34.55 47.36 66.94
CA GLU A 558 35.29 48.04 67.99
C GLU A 558 36.73 47.51 68.10
N ALA A 559 37.61 48.35 68.62
CA ALA A 559 38.96 47.94 68.95
C ALA A 559 38.97 46.87 70.04
N GLY A 560 39.58 45.71 69.78
CA GLY A 560 39.58 44.56 70.68
C GLY A 560 38.58 43.46 70.30
N ASP A 561 37.72 43.69 69.29
CA ASP A 561 36.93 42.63 68.67
C ASP A 561 37.85 41.55 68.07
N VAL A 562 37.45 40.28 68.14
CA VAL A 562 38.19 39.14 67.56
C VAL A 562 37.46 38.63 66.32
N PHE A 563 38.13 38.67 65.17
CA PHE A 563 37.68 38.07 63.93
C PHE A 563 38.14 36.62 63.82
N LYS A 564 37.26 35.71 63.43
CA LYS A 564 37.56 34.28 63.24
C LYS A 564 36.99 33.80 61.92
N ILE A 565 37.68 32.88 61.23
CA ILE A 565 37.14 32.09 60.11
C ILE A 565 37.14 30.62 60.52
N LEU A 566 36.02 29.96 60.29
CA LEU A 566 35.80 28.55 60.59
C LEU A 566 35.39 27.83 59.30
N VAL A 567 35.97 26.66 59.06
CA VAL A 567 35.58 25.73 57.98
C VAL A 567 35.05 24.45 58.62
N GLY A 568 33.80 24.08 58.33
CA GLY A 568 33.11 22.96 58.98
C GLY A 568 33.09 23.10 60.51
N GLY A 569 33.04 24.33 61.02
CA GLY A 569 33.14 24.65 62.45
C GLY A 569 34.54 24.53 63.05
N THR A 570 35.55 24.15 62.26
CA THR A 570 36.96 24.13 62.69
C THR A 570 37.58 25.50 62.46
N LEU A 571 38.16 26.09 63.51
CA LEU A 571 38.87 27.37 63.40
C LEU A 571 40.09 27.22 62.46
N VAL A 572 40.08 27.96 61.36
CA VAL A 572 41.19 27.99 60.38
C VAL A 572 41.95 29.31 60.42
N HIS A 573 41.33 30.39 60.90
CA HIS A 573 41.94 31.71 61.02
C HIS A 573 41.40 32.47 62.24
N GLU A 574 42.25 33.22 62.94
CA GLU A 574 41.85 34.08 64.07
C GLU A 574 42.76 35.32 64.13
N GLU A 575 42.15 36.51 64.22
CA GLU A 575 42.84 37.80 64.34
C GLU A 575 42.10 38.73 65.32
N THR A 576 42.84 39.51 66.12
CA THR A 576 42.26 40.55 66.99
C THR A 576 42.38 41.93 66.34
N LEU A 577 41.27 42.64 66.19
CA LEU A 577 41.21 43.95 65.56
C LEU A 577 41.88 45.02 66.43
N ALA A 578 42.88 45.71 65.88
CA ALA A 578 43.72 46.67 66.61
C ALA A 578 43.05 48.03 66.88
N ALA A 579 43.52 48.74 67.91
CA ALA A 579 42.94 50.02 68.36
C ALA A 579 43.51 51.29 67.67
N GLY A 580 42.64 52.05 66.98
CA GLY A 580 42.74 53.51 66.71
C GLY A 580 42.97 53.92 65.23
N GLY A 581 42.25 54.90 64.64
CA GLY A 581 41.21 55.79 65.16
C GLY A 581 40.67 56.80 64.12
N VAL A 582 39.56 57.47 64.48
CA VAL A 582 38.92 58.66 63.88
C VAL A 582 38.79 58.74 62.35
N GLY A 583 37.61 58.36 61.86
CA GLY A 583 37.17 58.54 60.47
C GLY A 583 37.38 57.25 59.69
N PHE A 584 36.37 56.36 59.72
CA PHE A 584 36.36 55.10 58.99
C PHE A 584 36.23 55.31 57.48
N SER A 585 37.29 55.83 56.88
CA SER A 585 37.51 55.81 55.43
C SER A 585 39.02 55.74 55.24
N THR A 586 39.44 54.85 54.34
CA THR A 586 40.82 54.51 53.94
C THR A 586 41.63 53.58 54.86
N THR A 587 41.40 52.28 54.58
CA THR A 587 42.35 51.14 54.66
C THR A 587 42.73 50.60 56.05
N ILE A 588 41.84 49.77 56.59
CA ILE A 588 42.31 48.44 57.03
C ILE A 588 42.45 47.66 55.72
N THR A 589 43.68 47.37 55.28
CA THR A 589 43.91 46.49 54.12
C THR A 589 43.63 45.05 54.57
N LEU A 590 42.34 44.69 54.66
CA LEU A 590 41.92 43.33 54.37
C LEU A 590 41.97 43.07 52.85
N SER A 591 42.18 44.10 52.01
CA SER A 591 42.61 43.90 50.62
C SER A 591 44.07 43.42 50.47
N ASP A 592 44.89 43.43 51.53
CA ASP A 592 46.17 42.67 51.60
C ASP A 592 45.98 41.31 52.31
N ALA A 593 44.81 41.08 52.89
CA ALA A 593 44.43 39.80 53.47
C ALA A 593 43.33 39.18 52.62
N LEU A 594 43.67 38.91 51.35
CA LEU A 594 43.29 37.59 50.83
C LEU A 594 43.74 36.60 51.90
N VAL A 595 42.82 36.10 52.72
CA VAL A 595 43.08 34.86 53.41
C VAL A 595 42.95 33.81 52.31
N SER A 596 44.04 33.58 51.59
CA SER A 596 44.25 32.27 50.99
C SER A 596 44.19 31.32 52.17
N LEU A 597 43.05 30.64 52.30
CA LEU A 597 42.95 29.46 53.11
C LEU A 597 43.84 28.45 52.41
N GLY A 598 45.16 28.49 52.69
CA GLY A 598 46.10 27.56 52.09
C GLY A 598 45.57 26.14 52.28
N ALA A 599 45.79 25.28 51.27
CA ALA A 599 45.22 23.94 51.00
C ALA A 599 45.01 22.93 52.17
N SER A 600 45.30 23.31 53.42
CA SER A 600 45.04 22.53 54.63
C SER A 600 43.65 22.73 55.27
N GLY A 601 42.80 23.63 54.76
CA GLY A 601 41.50 23.97 55.37
C GLY A 601 40.26 23.42 54.65
N ILE A 602 40.23 23.48 53.32
CA ILE A 602 39.14 22.99 52.46
C ILE A 602 39.44 21.55 52.05
N VAL A 603 38.43 20.67 52.06
CA VAL A 603 38.55 19.26 51.68
C VAL A 603 37.60 18.94 50.53
N GLU A 604 37.89 17.86 49.79
CA GLU A 604 36.97 17.30 48.78
C GLU A 604 35.57 17.13 49.36
N GLY A 605 34.55 17.54 48.61
CA GLY A 605 33.15 17.60 49.01
C GLY A 605 32.75 18.93 49.63
N ALA A 606 31.61 18.94 50.32
CA ALA A 606 31.00 20.16 50.85
C ALA A 606 31.78 20.74 52.05
N ASN A 607 32.11 22.04 51.96
CA ASN A 607 32.72 22.81 53.04
C ASN A 607 31.81 23.98 53.42
N THR A 608 31.56 24.13 54.72
CA THR A 608 30.84 25.29 55.26
C THR A 608 31.83 26.29 55.83
N ILE A 609 31.92 27.48 55.24
CA ILE A 609 32.81 28.55 55.68
C ILE A 609 31.99 29.62 56.38
N THR A 610 32.37 29.95 57.61
CA THR A 610 31.74 31.03 58.39
C THR A 610 32.81 31.91 58.97
N ALA A 611 32.45 33.14 59.27
CA ALA A 611 33.26 34.05 60.03
C ALA A 611 32.52 34.56 61.25
N GLN A 612 33.26 35.02 62.24
CA GLN A 612 32.70 35.52 63.48
C GLN A 612 33.42 36.80 63.88
N ILE A 613 32.65 37.78 64.34
CA ILE A 613 33.17 38.89 65.14
C ILE A 613 32.73 38.63 66.58
N VAL A 614 33.72 38.50 67.47
CA VAL A 614 33.50 38.25 68.89
C VAL A 614 33.87 39.51 69.67
N ARG A 615 32.87 40.11 70.32
CA ARG A 615 33.03 41.24 71.26
C ARG A 615 32.65 40.76 72.65
N ASP A 616 33.62 40.71 73.57
CA ASP A 616 33.46 40.15 74.92
C ASP A 616 32.83 38.73 74.90
N THR A 617 31.53 38.60 75.20
CA THR A 617 30.77 37.34 75.17
C THR A 617 29.76 37.26 74.01
N THR A 618 29.62 38.33 73.24
CA THR A 618 28.68 38.41 72.12
C THR A 618 29.39 37.99 70.85
N THR A 619 28.82 37.03 70.13
CA THR A 619 29.33 36.56 68.84
C THR A 619 28.31 36.92 67.76
N ILE A 620 28.77 37.58 66.70
CA ILE A 620 27.98 37.82 65.50
C ILE A 620 28.62 36.99 64.39
N ASN A 621 27.88 36.01 63.90
CA ASN A 621 28.30 35.18 62.77
C ASN A 621 28.15 35.96 61.46
N SER A 622 28.96 35.65 60.46
CA SER A 622 28.75 36.08 59.09
C SER A 622 27.53 35.39 58.47
N ASN A 623 27.25 35.70 57.20
CA ASN A 623 26.57 34.75 56.34
C ASN A 623 27.41 33.46 56.21
N GLU A 624 26.73 32.35 55.94
CA GLU A 624 27.37 31.07 55.64
C GLU A 624 27.84 31.06 54.19
N LEU A 625 29.13 30.84 53.92
CA LEU A 625 29.63 30.61 52.56
C LEU A 625 29.84 29.12 52.36
N ARG A 626 29.07 28.51 51.46
CA ARG A 626 29.24 27.08 51.12
C ARG A 626 30.20 26.97 49.94
N TYR A 627 31.11 26.01 50.04
CA TYR A 627 32.12 25.72 49.02
C TYR A 627 32.32 24.22 48.89
N THR A 628 31.82 23.63 47.82
CA THR A 628 32.03 22.23 47.46
C THR A 628 33.27 22.15 46.58
N LEU A 629 34.33 21.53 47.10
CA LEU A 629 35.52 21.26 46.32
C LEU A 629 35.33 19.93 45.60
N ASP A 630 35.44 19.93 44.28
CA ASP A 630 35.42 18.72 43.46
C ASP A 630 36.62 18.68 42.54
N LEU A 631 37.54 17.76 42.81
CA LEU A 631 38.75 17.54 42.01
C LEU A 631 38.64 16.26 41.16
N THR A 632 37.48 15.61 41.15
CA THR A 632 37.29 14.28 40.59
C THR A 632 36.61 14.38 39.22
N ALA A 633 37.41 14.31 38.15
CA ALA A 633 36.87 14.29 36.80
C ALA A 633 35.94 13.08 36.55
N PRO A 634 34.84 13.24 35.79
CA PRO A 634 33.97 12.15 35.40
C PRO A 634 34.68 11.04 34.61
N ASN A 635 34.17 9.82 34.71
CA ASN A 635 34.56 8.72 33.84
C ASN A 635 34.16 8.97 32.38
N ASP A 636 34.77 8.23 31.45
CA ASP A 636 34.44 8.37 30.04
C ASP A 636 33.02 7.86 29.74
N PRO A 637 32.23 8.61 28.95
CA PRO A 637 30.93 8.14 28.50
C PRO A 637 31.10 7.08 27.41
N THR A 638 30.00 6.47 26.93
CA THR A 638 30.04 5.54 25.79
C THR A 638 29.13 6.01 24.65
N VAL A 639 29.66 6.11 23.43
CA VAL A 639 28.81 6.33 22.24
C VAL A 639 28.23 4.97 21.82
N ALA A 640 26.98 4.72 22.18
CA ALA A 640 26.35 3.40 22.10
C ALA A 640 25.94 2.99 20.67
N GLY A 641 25.64 3.97 19.80
CA GLY A 641 25.22 3.71 18.43
C GLY A 641 24.56 4.91 17.77
N VAL A 642 24.16 4.72 16.52
CA VAL A 642 23.48 5.72 15.68
C VAL A 642 22.16 5.13 15.19
N THR A 643 21.04 5.81 15.43
CA THR A 643 19.68 5.33 15.10
C THR A 643 18.95 6.30 14.17
N THR A 644 17.96 5.82 13.43
CA THR A 644 17.14 6.64 12.52
C THR A 644 15.79 7.04 13.14
N THR A 645 15.29 8.23 12.81
CA THR A 645 13.99 8.76 13.27
C THR A 645 12.78 7.94 12.84
N ALA A 646 12.88 7.18 11.75
CA ALA A 646 11.71 6.52 11.16
C ALA A 646 11.26 5.27 11.94
N ASP A 647 12.18 4.58 12.61
CA ASP A 647 11.89 3.28 13.25
C ASP A 647 12.67 3.04 14.57
N GLY A 648 13.52 3.97 15.01
CA GLY A 648 14.41 3.76 16.17
C GLY A 648 15.43 2.63 15.95
N VAL A 649 15.64 2.22 14.70
CA VAL A 649 16.51 1.10 14.33
C VAL A 649 17.97 1.55 14.35
N GLU A 650 18.80 0.75 15.00
CA GLU A 650 20.25 0.96 15.07
C GLU A 650 20.91 0.64 13.71
N ILE A 651 21.77 1.56 13.24
CA ILE A 651 22.58 1.39 12.03
C ILE A 651 23.70 0.40 12.34
N THR A 652 23.50 -0.87 12.01
CA THR A 652 24.39 -1.97 12.38
C THR A 652 25.39 -2.37 11.29
N ASP A 653 25.22 -1.87 10.07
CA ASP A 653 26.13 -2.12 8.95
C ASP A 653 27.32 -1.15 8.89
N GLY A 654 27.32 -0.11 9.74
CA GLY A 654 28.35 0.91 9.79
C GLY A 654 28.31 1.89 8.61
N LEU A 655 27.26 1.85 7.78
CA LEU A 655 27.07 2.72 6.63
C LEU A 655 25.89 3.65 6.89
N ILE A 656 26.11 4.95 6.74
CA ILE A 656 25.05 5.95 6.84
C ILE A 656 24.68 6.37 5.43
N ASN A 657 23.44 6.10 5.03
CA ASN A 657 22.94 6.41 3.69
C ASN A 657 22.18 7.74 3.62
N ASN A 658 21.71 8.09 2.42
CA ASN A 658 20.99 9.35 2.22
C ASN A 658 19.64 9.43 2.95
N ALA A 659 18.99 8.30 3.19
CA ALA A 659 17.75 8.25 3.97
C ALA A 659 18.05 8.43 5.47
N ASP A 660 19.12 7.80 5.97
CA ASP A 660 19.48 7.82 7.40
C ASP A 660 19.81 9.23 7.91
N VAL A 661 20.47 10.06 7.08
CA VAL A 661 20.86 11.44 7.45
C VAL A 661 19.70 12.43 7.56
N MET A 662 18.47 12.05 7.19
CA MET A 662 17.31 12.94 7.27
C MET A 662 16.74 13.07 8.70
N GLY A 663 17.31 12.36 9.67
CA GLY A 663 16.95 12.45 11.07
C GLY A 663 17.65 11.38 11.89
N THR A 664 18.94 11.54 12.14
CA THR A 664 19.73 10.55 12.88
C THR A 664 19.88 10.96 14.34
N PHE A 665 19.81 10.01 15.27
CA PHE A 665 20.17 10.22 16.67
C PHE A 665 21.48 9.52 16.99
N VAL A 666 22.32 10.18 17.79
CA VAL A 666 23.52 9.58 18.38
C VAL A 666 23.30 9.48 19.87
N ARG A 667 23.32 8.25 20.39
CA ARG A 667 23.16 7.99 21.81
C ARG A 667 24.50 7.96 22.51
N VAL A 668 24.61 8.75 23.57
CA VAL A 668 25.74 8.75 24.50
C VAL A 668 25.25 8.22 25.84
N THR A 669 25.66 7.02 26.22
CA THR A 669 25.40 6.45 27.54
C THR A 669 26.28 7.13 28.58
N LEU A 670 25.65 7.57 29.66
CA LEU A 670 26.30 8.23 30.79
C LEU A 670 26.97 7.19 31.69
N SER A 671 28.08 7.57 32.35
CA SER A 671 28.68 6.76 33.41
C SER A 671 27.98 7.02 34.76
N ASP A 672 28.14 6.09 35.71
CA ASP A 672 27.43 6.13 37.00
C ASP A 672 27.80 7.34 37.88
N ASP A 673 28.89 8.03 37.57
CA ASP A 673 29.40 9.21 38.27
C ASP A 673 29.01 10.53 37.59
N VAL A 674 28.34 10.49 36.44
CA VAL A 674 27.75 11.70 35.85
C VAL A 674 26.63 12.18 36.75
N ALA A 675 26.63 13.47 37.04
CA ALA A 675 25.67 14.14 37.88
C ALA A 675 24.89 15.21 37.10
N LYS A 676 23.87 15.77 37.77
CA LYS A 676 23.10 16.88 37.23
C LYS A 676 24.03 18.10 37.13
N GLY A 677 23.91 18.86 36.05
CA GLY A 677 24.75 20.04 35.79
C GLY A 677 25.99 19.74 34.93
N ASP A 678 26.40 18.48 34.84
CA ASP A 678 27.49 18.04 33.96
C ASP A 678 27.18 18.35 32.50
N ILE A 679 28.21 18.55 31.68
CA ILE A 679 28.08 18.84 30.24
C ILE A 679 28.63 17.67 29.44
N VAL A 680 27.81 17.08 28.58
CA VAL A 680 28.20 16.09 27.58
C VAL A 680 28.45 16.79 26.24
N GLU A 681 29.66 16.64 25.72
CA GLU A 681 30.03 17.09 24.38
C GLU A 681 30.10 15.90 23.42
N LEU A 682 29.38 15.97 22.30
CA LEU A 682 29.51 15.04 21.19
C LEU A 682 30.46 15.62 20.13
N HIS A 683 31.46 14.86 19.72
CA HIS A 683 32.46 15.28 18.75
C HIS A 683 32.37 14.47 17.45
N LEU A 684 32.51 15.13 16.31
CA LEU A 684 32.65 14.50 14.99
C LEU A 684 34.03 14.80 14.41
N ASN A 685 34.80 13.75 14.14
CA ASN A 685 36.18 13.84 13.65
C ASN A 685 37.08 14.73 14.54
N GLY A 686 36.81 14.74 15.85
CA GLY A 686 37.55 15.50 16.87
C GLY A 686 37.14 16.96 17.04
N ALA A 687 36.14 17.46 16.30
CA ALA A 687 35.56 18.78 16.52
C ALA A 687 34.23 18.64 17.29
N THR A 688 33.96 19.55 18.23
CA THR A 688 32.66 19.60 18.93
C THR A 688 31.53 19.82 17.93
N LEU A 689 30.59 18.88 17.95
CA LEU A 689 29.43 18.85 17.07
C LEU A 689 28.20 19.41 17.78
N ALA A 690 27.98 18.98 19.02
CA ALA A 690 26.88 19.38 19.87
C ALA A 690 27.27 19.24 21.34
N THR A 691 26.63 20.01 22.20
CA THR A 691 26.80 19.98 23.66
C THR A 691 25.42 19.83 24.30
N MET A 692 25.36 19.20 25.46
CA MET A 692 24.13 19.04 26.24
C MET A 692 24.47 19.08 27.72
N ARG A 693 23.75 19.90 28.50
CA ARG A 693 23.82 19.84 29.96
C ARG A 693 22.91 18.72 30.48
N VAL A 694 23.42 17.95 31.42
CA VAL A 694 22.75 16.80 32.00
C VAL A 694 21.76 17.30 33.05
N GLY A 695 20.47 17.16 32.76
CA GLY A 695 19.41 17.36 33.73
C GLY A 695 19.03 16.06 34.44
N VAL A 696 18.10 16.18 35.39
CA VAL A 696 17.49 15.06 36.12
C VAL A 696 16.86 14.00 35.20
N SER A 697 16.39 14.42 34.01
CA SER A 697 15.82 13.50 33.04
C SER A 697 16.84 12.60 32.37
N GLN A 698 17.96 13.15 31.89
CA GLN A 698 19.01 12.37 31.25
C GLN A 698 19.71 11.39 32.20
N LEU A 699 19.82 11.75 33.49
CA LEU A 699 20.31 10.83 34.53
C LEU A 699 19.38 9.64 34.72
N SER A 700 18.06 9.90 34.80
CA SER A 700 17.03 8.88 34.92
C SER A 700 17.06 7.92 33.72
N ASP A 701 17.24 8.48 32.52
CA ASP A 701 17.35 7.72 31.27
C ASP A 701 18.70 6.97 31.16
N GLY A 702 19.72 7.40 31.88
CA GLY A 702 21.09 6.87 31.82
C GLY A 702 21.83 7.20 30.52
N HIS A 703 21.30 8.10 29.70
CA HIS A 703 21.89 8.48 28.41
C HIS A 703 21.44 9.88 27.95
N VAL A 704 22.18 10.43 26.99
CA VAL A 704 21.85 11.63 26.23
C VAL A 704 21.73 11.26 24.76
N ASP A 705 20.66 11.72 24.10
CA ASP A 705 20.47 11.57 22.66
C ASP A 705 20.70 12.90 21.94
N PHE A 706 21.59 12.89 20.94
CA PHE A 706 21.85 14.03 20.07
C PHE A 706 21.19 13.84 18.72
N GLN A 707 20.29 14.76 18.35
CA GLN A 707 19.70 14.76 17.02
C GLN A 707 20.61 15.46 16.00
N LEU A 708 21.01 14.76 14.96
CA LEU A 708 21.89 15.26 13.91
C LEU A 708 21.13 15.40 12.58
N PRO A 709 20.74 16.62 12.17
CA PRO A 709 20.26 16.85 10.81
C PRO A 709 21.38 16.68 9.78
N LYS A 710 21.00 16.39 8.53
CA LYS A 710 21.89 16.12 7.38
C LYS A 710 23.10 17.04 7.27
N GLY A 711 22.95 18.33 7.57
CA GLY A 711 24.03 19.32 7.49
C GLY A 711 25.23 19.03 8.40
N HIS A 712 25.02 18.36 9.54
CA HIS A 712 26.07 18.05 10.52
C HIS A 712 27.07 17.01 10.04
N TRP A 713 26.65 16.08 9.18
CA TRP A 713 27.50 14.97 8.74
C TRP A 713 28.57 15.40 7.72
N GLY A 714 28.37 16.52 7.02
CA GLY A 714 29.31 17.04 6.02
C GLY A 714 29.35 16.22 4.72
N VAL A 715 30.53 16.08 4.11
CA VAL A 715 30.74 15.33 2.85
C VAL A 715 30.90 13.82 3.10
N ASP A 716 30.58 12.99 2.12
CA ASP A 716 30.76 11.52 2.16
C ASP A 716 32.20 11.11 2.54
N GLY A 717 32.32 9.94 3.18
CA GLY A 717 33.56 9.38 3.71
C GLY A 717 33.47 9.01 5.19
N ASP A 718 34.62 8.64 5.77
CA ASP A 718 34.70 8.15 7.14
C ASP A 718 34.29 9.22 8.18
N LYS A 719 33.53 8.77 9.18
CA LYS A 719 33.02 9.53 10.32
C LYS A 719 33.46 8.85 11.60
N THR A 720 34.00 9.65 12.52
CA THR A 720 34.40 9.19 13.84
C THR A 720 33.64 10.00 14.88
N LEU A 721 32.80 9.34 15.65
CA LEU A 721 32.06 9.92 16.76
C LEU A 721 32.75 9.56 18.08
N THR A 722 32.94 10.57 18.93
CA THR A 722 33.42 10.43 20.31
C THR A 722 32.62 11.36 21.20
N ALA A 723 32.61 11.12 22.51
CA ALA A 723 31.96 12.00 23.48
C ALA A 723 32.88 12.24 24.68
N GLN A 724 32.66 13.34 25.39
CA GLN A 724 33.38 13.72 26.61
C GLN A 724 32.39 14.33 27.60
N VAL A 725 32.56 14.04 28.90
CA VAL A 725 31.78 14.68 29.96
C VAL A 725 32.70 15.65 30.71
N THR A 726 32.18 16.84 31.02
CA THR A 726 32.79 17.80 31.95
C THR A 726 31.84 17.95 33.12
N ASP A 727 32.30 17.80 34.36
CA ASP A 727 31.42 18.01 35.52
C ASP A 727 31.08 19.48 35.74
N ALA A 728 30.11 19.74 36.64
CA ALA A 728 29.72 21.09 37.04
C ALA A 728 30.90 21.93 37.59
N ALA A 729 31.86 21.27 38.25
CA ALA A 729 33.06 21.91 38.81
C ALA A 729 34.12 22.28 37.76
N GLY A 730 33.92 21.89 36.49
CA GLY A 730 34.81 22.15 35.37
C GLY A 730 35.90 21.10 35.15
N ASN A 731 35.87 19.95 35.82
CA ASN A 731 36.79 18.86 35.56
C ASN A 731 36.37 18.10 34.29
N GLN A 732 37.29 18.00 33.33
CA GLN A 732 37.05 17.26 32.10
C GLN A 732 37.41 15.77 32.26
N GLY A 733 36.44 14.91 31.99
CA GLY A 733 36.62 13.47 31.89
C GLY A 733 37.43 13.06 30.66
N ALA A 734 37.70 11.76 30.53
CA ALA A 734 38.37 11.22 29.35
C ALA A 734 37.42 11.16 28.14
N VAL A 735 37.97 11.35 26.93
CA VAL A 735 37.22 11.16 25.68
C VAL A 735 36.92 9.67 25.49
N SER A 736 35.68 9.36 25.14
CA SER A 736 35.20 8.00 24.94
C SER A 736 35.90 7.25 23.79
N ALA A 737 35.70 5.94 23.74
CA ALA A 737 36.10 5.14 22.59
C ALA A 737 35.38 5.61 21.31
N ALA A 738 36.14 5.68 20.22
CA ALA A 738 35.64 6.12 18.92
C ALA A 738 34.68 5.11 18.27
N LEU A 739 33.48 5.57 17.90
CA LEU A 739 32.57 4.88 17.00
C LEU A 739 32.85 5.32 15.56
N SER A 740 33.30 4.39 14.72
CA SER A 740 33.61 4.65 13.30
C SER A 740 32.48 4.19 12.39
N MET A 741 32.09 5.06 11.45
CA MET A 741 31.08 4.81 10.43
C MET A 741 31.53 5.42 9.10
N THR A 742 30.92 5.03 7.99
CA THR A 742 31.17 5.66 6.69
C THR A 742 29.88 6.29 6.18
N LEU A 743 29.92 7.58 5.88
CA LEU A 743 28.83 8.29 5.23
C LEU A 743 28.92 8.07 3.71
N ASP A 744 27.86 7.59 3.12
CA ASP A 744 27.73 7.39 1.68
C ASP A 744 26.31 7.78 1.26
N THR A 745 26.14 8.95 0.64
CA THR A 745 24.81 9.50 0.34
C THR A 745 24.47 9.47 -1.15
N ALA A 746 25.34 8.90 -1.98
CA ALA A 746 25.19 9.03 -3.43
C ALA A 746 25.72 7.83 -4.21
N VAL A 747 24.81 7.22 -4.99
CA VAL A 747 25.14 6.23 -6.01
C VAL A 747 24.89 6.78 -7.41
N LEU A 748 25.79 6.48 -8.35
CA LEU A 748 25.64 6.86 -9.76
C LEU A 748 24.69 5.90 -10.50
N ALA A 749 24.11 6.32 -11.63
CA ALA A 749 23.34 5.40 -12.48
C ALA A 749 24.24 4.30 -13.08
N PRO A 750 23.74 3.05 -13.23
CA PRO A 750 24.50 2.00 -13.90
C PRO A 750 24.61 2.29 -15.41
N VAL A 751 25.56 1.66 -16.09
CA VAL A 751 25.68 1.75 -17.55
C VAL A 751 25.07 0.52 -18.18
N ILE A 752 24.36 0.66 -19.30
CA ILE A 752 23.84 -0.44 -20.11
C ILE A 752 24.67 -0.52 -21.40
N LEU A 753 25.22 -1.70 -21.70
CA LEU A 753 25.96 -1.96 -22.95
C LEU A 753 25.01 -2.37 -24.07
N ALA A 754 25.53 -2.40 -25.31
CA ALA A 754 24.74 -2.81 -26.46
C ALA A 754 24.23 -4.26 -26.31
N VAL A 755 22.94 -4.46 -26.56
CA VAL A 755 22.29 -5.78 -26.53
C VAL A 755 22.42 -6.43 -27.91
N ALA A 756 22.72 -7.73 -27.98
CA ALA A 756 22.96 -8.44 -29.24
C ALA A 756 24.02 -7.78 -30.17
N GLY A 757 24.88 -6.91 -29.62
CA GLY A 757 25.89 -6.15 -30.35
C GLY A 757 25.38 -4.97 -31.19
N ASN A 758 24.13 -4.98 -31.64
CA ASN A 758 23.53 -3.94 -32.50
C ASN A 758 22.21 -3.33 -31.95
N ASN A 759 21.77 -3.73 -30.76
CA ASN A 759 20.49 -3.38 -30.13
C ASN A 759 19.24 -3.87 -30.87
N VAL A 760 19.37 -4.85 -31.76
CA VAL A 760 18.25 -5.52 -32.41
C VAL A 760 18.29 -6.99 -32.01
N VAL A 761 17.24 -7.48 -31.36
CA VAL A 761 17.12 -8.89 -30.97
C VAL A 761 16.34 -9.63 -32.05
N ASN A 762 17.04 -10.44 -32.84
CA ASN A 762 16.43 -11.32 -33.83
C ASN A 762 16.17 -12.73 -33.29
N VAL A 763 15.55 -13.59 -34.11
CA VAL A 763 15.20 -14.98 -33.75
C VAL A 763 16.40 -15.84 -33.28
N GLY A 764 17.63 -15.50 -33.68
CA GLY A 764 18.84 -16.19 -33.23
C GLY A 764 19.44 -15.65 -31.93
N GLU A 765 18.92 -14.52 -31.44
CA GLU A 765 19.47 -13.70 -30.37
C GLU A 765 18.51 -13.54 -29.18
N GLU A 766 17.40 -14.28 -29.17
CA GLU A 766 16.38 -14.27 -28.11
C GLU A 766 16.94 -14.65 -26.72
N ALA A 767 18.07 -15.37 -26.71
CA ALA A 767 18.87 -15.67 -25.54
C ALA A 767 20.14 -14.78 -25.46
N SER A 768 20.06 -13.51 -25.81
CA SER A 768 21.16 -12.55 -25.61
C SER A 768 21.28 -12.13 -24.14
N ILE A 769 22.50 -11.81 -23.73
CA ILE A 769 22.80 -11.26 -22.41
C ILE A 769 22.74 -9.73 -22.49
N ILE A 770 21.90 -9.13 -21.66
CA ILE A 770 21.98 -7.70 -21.33
C ILE A 770 23.09 -7.55 -20.29
N SER A 771 23.97 -6.56 -20.46
CA SER A 771 25.10 -6.36 -19.55
C SER A 771 25.43 -4.89 -19.37
N GLY A 772 26.23 -4.60 -18.35
CA GLY A 772 26.55 -3.24 -17.99
C GLY A 772 27.60 -3.12 -16.89
N SER A 773 27.87 -1.89 -16.46
CA SER A 773 28.68 -1.60 -15.28
C SER A 773 27.81 -1.09 -14.15
N ASN A 774 28.21 -1.44 -12.93
CA ASN A 774 27.61 -1.03 -11.67
C ASN A 774 28.73 -0.72 -10.67
N GLU A 775 28.34 -0.15 -9.53
CA GLU A 775 29.20 -0.01 -8.37
C GLU A 775 29.48 -1.36 -7.71
N ALA A 776 30.70 -1.58 -7.25
CA ALA A 776 31.09 -2.86 -6.66
C ALA A 776 30.30 -3.14 -5.37
N GLY A 777 29.65 -4.30 -5.30
CA GLY A 777 28.82 -4.68 -4.15
C GLY A 777 27.36 -4.22 -4.24
N ALA A 778 27.00 -3.45 -5.28
CA ALA A 778 25.62 -3.05 -5.54
C ALA A 778 24.74 -4.24 -5.98
N THR A 779 23.43 -4.10 -5.81
CA THR A 779 22.42 -4.91 -6.49
C THR A 779 21.87 -4.16 -7.69
N VAL A 780 21.44 -4.87 -8.74
CA VAL A 780 20.96 -4.25 -9.98
C VAL A 780 19.59 -4.82 -10.36
N ALA A 781 18.65 -3.94 -10.65
CA ALA A 781 17.30 -4.27 -11.09
C ALA A 781 17.03 -3.69 -12.48
N ILE A 782 16.46 -4.51 -13.36
CA ILE A 782 16.18 -4.21 -14.76
C ILE A 782 14.67 -4.30 -14.98
N THR A 783 14.08 -3.30 -15.61
CA THR A 783 12.64 -3.24 -15.90
C THR A 783 12.41 -3.08 -17.41
N PHE A 784 11.57 -3.95 -17.99
CA PHE A 784 11.14 -3.91 -19.39
C PHE A 784 9.81 -4.67 -19.59
N GLY A 785 9.25 -4.66 -20.81
CA GLY A 785 8.01 -5.36 -21.16
C GLY A 785 6.74 -4.48 -21.13
N SER A 786 5.63 -5.04 -21.61
CA SER A 786 4.29 -4.43 -21.59
C SER A 786 3.24 -5.45 -21.12
N PRO A 787 2.81 -5.43 -19.84
CA PRO A 787 3.18 -4.47 -18.79
C PRO A 787 4.64 -4.60 -18.33
N ALA A 788 5.21 -3.53 -17.79
CA ALA A 788 6.60 -3.51 -17.35
C ALA A 788 6.82 -4.41 -16.12
N VAL A 789 7.82 -5.28 -16.19
CA VAL A 789 8.20 -6.24 -15.14
C VAL A 789 9.65 -5.98 -14.72
N THR A 790 9.92 -6.06 -13.42
CA THR A 790 11.27 -5.88 -12.85
C THR A 790 11.94 -7.24 -12.59
N HIS A 791 13.18 -7.35 -13.04
CA HIS A 791 14.04 -8.53 -12.94
C HIS A 791 15.32 -8.19 -12.19
N SER A 792 15.82 -9.13 -11.37
CA SER A 792 17.12 -8.97 -10.71
C SER A 792 18.25 -9.43 -11.63
N ALA A 793 19.30 -8.62 -11.79
CA ALA A 793 20.49 -8.98 -12.54
C ALA A 793 21.50 -9.74 -11.67
N THR A 794 22.39 -10.49 -12.32
CA THR A 794 23.55 -11.11 -11.66
C THR A 794 24.69 -10.10 -11.63
N VAL A 795 25.24 -9.81 -10.44
CA VAL A 795 26.32 -8.85 -10.25
C VAL A 795 27.63 -9.58 -9.89
N GLU A 796 28.70 -9.26 -10.61
CA GLU A 796 30.06 -9.76 -10.38
C GLU A 796 31.04 -8.59 -10.32
N GLY A 797 31.35 -8.13 -9.10
CA GLY A 797 32.18 -6.93 -8.90
C GLY A 797 31.50 -5.68 -9.47
N SER A 798 32.15 -5.02 -10.42
CA SER A 798 31.66 -3.79 -11.07
C SER A 798 30.94 -4.06 -12.42
N SER A 799 30.47 -5.28 -12.63
CA SER A 799 29.72 -5.66 -13.83
C SER A 799 28.47 -6.44 -13.49
N TRP A 800 27.42 -6.23 -14.28
CA TRP A 800 26.16 -6.95 -14.12
C TRP A 800 25.71 -7.57 -15.44
N THR A 801 24.94 -8.64 -15.34
CA THR A 801 24.37 -9.37 -16.49
C THR A 801 22.96 -9.86 -16.22
N TYR A 802 22.14 -9.92 -17.26
CA TYR A 802 20.84 -10.58 -17.27
C TYR A 802 20.64 -11.32 -18.58
N GLN A 803 20.26 -12.59 -18.50
CA GLN A 803 20.04 -13.46 -19.64
C GLN A 803 18.58 -13.34 -20.10
N LEU A 804 18.34 -12.85 -21.32
CA LEU A 804 17.00 -12.82 -21.89
C LEU A 804 16.43 -14.22 -22.05
N THR A 805 15.11 -14.33 -21.85
CA THR A 805 14.31 -15.54 -22.04
C THR A 805 13.23 -15.33 -23.10
N GLU A 806 12.66 -16.41 -23.64
CA GLU A 806 11.53 -16.36 -24.58
C GLU A 806 10.31 -15.60 -24.01
N ALA A 807 10.07 -15.74 -22.69
CA ALA A 807 9.03 -15.00 -22.00
C ALA A 807 9.31 -13.49 -21.99
N ASP A 808 10.57 -13.07 -21.84
CA ASP A 808 10.98 -11.68 -21.88
C ASP A 808 10.76 -11.07 -23.28
N ILE A 809 11.13 -11.80 -24.34
CA ILE A 809 10.90 -11.40 -25.74
C ILE A 809 9.40 -11.23 -26.02
N THR A 810 8.59 -12.18 -25.55
CA THR A 810 7.13 -12.14 -25.71
C THR A 810 6.54 -10.95 -24.96
N ALA A 811 7.00 -10.67 -23.74
CA ALA A 811 6.53 -9.55 -22.93
C ALA A 811 6.91 -8.19 -23.52
N MET A 812 8.06 -8.08 -24.20
CA MET A 812 8.48 -6.86 -24.91
C MET A 812 7.69 -6.63 -26.20
N GLY A 813 7.28 -7.70 -26.89
CA GLY A 813 6.58 -7.61 -28.18
C GLY A 813 7.46 -7.12 -29.32
N GLN A 814 6.98 -7.23 -30.56
CA GLN A 814 7.73 -6.78 -31.75
C GLN A 814 7.85 -5.25 -31.79
N GLY A 815 8.99 -4.76 -32.29
CA GLY A 815 9.29 -3.34 -32.41
C GLY A 815 10.13 -2.79 -31.26
N SER A 816 10.01 -1.49 -30.98
CA SER A 816 10.85 -0.80 -30.00
C SER A 816 10.48 -1.19 -28.56
N ALA A 817 11.49 -1.58 -27.77
CA ALA A 817 11.39 -1.82 -26.34
C ALA A 817 12.43 -0.97 -25.59
N THR A 818 12.11 -0.59 -24.35
CA THR A 818 13.01 0.20 -23.49
C THR A 818 13.39 -0.61 -22.26
N LEU A 819 14.68 -0.74 -22.03
CA LEU A 819 15.26 -1.26 -20.80
C LEU A 819 15.44 -0.09 -19.82
N SER A 820 15.05 -0.27 -18.57
CA SER A 820 15.27 0.68 -17.48
C SER A 820 16.01 -0.01 -16.35
N VAL A 821 17.20 0.46 -15.99
CA VAL A 821 18.08 -0.20 -15.01
C VAL A 821 18.41 0.75 -13.87
N VAL A 822 18.22 0.27 -12.65
CA VAL A 822 18.65 0.96 -11.41
C VAL A 822 19.61 0.07 -10.66
N GLN A 823 20.52 0.69 -9.91
CA GLN A 823 21.35 -0.03 -8.95
C GLN A 823 21.11 0.50 -7.53
N THR A 824 21.29 -0.39 -6.56
CA THR A 824 21.30 -0.05 -5.14
C THR A 824 22.67 -0.40 -4.58
N ASP A 825 23.40 0.59 -4.06
CA ASP A 825 24.76 0.41 -3.53
C ASP A 825 24.79 -0.38 -2.21
N ALA A 826 25.97 -0.47 -1.59
CA ALA A 826 26.15 -1.18 -0.32
C ALA A 826 25.53 -0.45 0.88
N ALA A 827 25.42 0.88 0.83
CA ALA A 827 24.77 1.69 1.86
C ALA A 827 23.23 1.69 1.73
N GLY A 828 22.70 1.20 0.60
CA GLY A 828 21.27 1.16 0.31
C GLY A 828 20.76 2.36 -0.49
N ASN A 829 21.63 3.24 -0.99
CA ASN A 829 21.20 4.32 -1.87
C ASN A 829 20.76 3.75 -3.22
N VAL A 830 19.68 4.27 -3.79
CA VAL A 830 19.15 3.86 -5.10
C VAL A 830 19.50 4.90 -6.15
N SER A 831 20.06 4.44 -7.28
CA SER A 831 20.49 5.32 -8.37
C SER A 831 19.31 5.87 -9.17
N ALA A 832 19.58 6.94 -9.92
CA ALA A 832 18.72 7.29 -11.05
C ALA A 832 18.66 6.12 -12.06
N ALA A 833 17.54 6.00 -12.77
CA ALA A 833 17.35 4.97 -13.78
C ALA A 833 18.16 5.28 -15.05
N ALA A 834 18.98 4.33 -15.49
CA ALA A 834 19.57 4.32 -16.81
C ALA A 834 18.60 3.68 -17.81
N THR A 835 18.38 4.32 -18.95
CA THR A 835 17.49 3.79 -19.99
C THR A 835 18.25 3.45 -21.26
N HIS A 836 17.84 2.37 -21.94
CA HIS A 836 18.43 1.93 -23.19
C HIS A 836 17.37 1.35 -24.11
N SER A 837 17.30 1.83 -25.36
CA SER A 837 16.33 1.36 -26.35
C SER A 837 16.91 0.20 -27.17
N ILE A 838 16.08 -0.81 -27.38
CA ILE A 838 16.35 -1.96 -28.24
C ILE A 838 15.16 -2.18 -29.19
N GLU A 839 15.34 -2.98 -30.23
CA GLU A 839 14.29 -3.39 -31.15
C GLU A 839 14.16 -4.92 -31.14
N ILE A 840 12.95 -5.43 -30.98
CA ILE A 840 12.63 -6.85 -31.09
C ILE A 840 12.11 -7.11 -32.50
N ASP A 841 12.83 -7.92 -33.27
CA ASP A 841 12.47 -8.30 -34.64
C ASP A 841 12.72 -9.80 -34.86
N THR A 842 11.81 -10.62 -34.35
CA THR A 842 11.92 -12.08 -34.47
C THR A 842 11.11 -12.64 -35.65
N VAL A 843 10.45 -11.76 -36.42
CA VAL A 843 9.62 -12.15 -37.56
C VAL A 843 10.47 -12.30 -38.81
N ALA A 844 10.66 -13.55 -39.24
CA ALA A 844 11.33 -13.82 -40.52
C ALA A 844 10.50 -13.26 -41.70
N PRO A 845 11.17 -12.75 -42.76
CA PRO A 845 10.47 -12.33 -43.97
C PRO A 845 9.74 -13.51 -44.63
N LEU A 846 8.51 -13.26 -45.10
CA LEU A 846 7.74 -14.25 -45.85
C LEU A 846 8.31 -14.41 -47.27
N SER A 847 8.37 -15.65 -47.77
CA SER A 847 8.77 -15.95 -49.15
C SER A 847 7.64 -16.59 -49.93
N PHE A 848 7.57 -16.31 -51.23
CA PHE A 848 6.66 -16.96 -52.15
C PHE A 848 7.36 -17.18 -53.49
N VAL A 849 7.37 -18.42 -53.98
CA VAL A 849 8.04 -18.81 -55.22
C VAL A 849 7.03 -19.53 -56.10
N ALA A 850 6.94 -19.10 -57.35
CA ALA A 850 6.20 -19.78 -58.40
C ALA A 850 7.23 -20.56 -59.24
N ASP A 851 7.36 -21.86 -58.96
CA ASP A 851 8.32 -22.71 -59.65
C ASP A 851 7.76 -23.12 -61.01
N THR A 852 8.40 -22.61 -62.07
CA THR A 852 8.10 -22.89 -63.48
C THR A 852 9.13 -23.81 -64.13
N SER A 853 10.02 -24.43 -63.33
CA SER A 853 11.08 -25.30 -63.84
C SER A 853 10.56 -26.64 -64.39
N SER A 854 9.35 -27.03 -64.03
CA SER A 854 8.67 -28.22 -64.55
C SER A 854 8.00 -27.89 -65.88
N GLU A 855 8.38 -28.59 -66.96
CA GLU A 855 7.71 -28.41 -68.26
C GLU A 855 6.20 -28.70 -68.13
N GLY A 856 5.39 -27.70 -68.46
CA GLY A 856 3.93 -27.81 -68.46
C GLY A 856 3.23 -27.65 -67.11
N SER A 857 3.92 -27.28 -66.02
CA SER A 857 3.26 -26.99 -64.74
C SER A 857 3.93 -25.87 -63.91
N VAL A 858 3.12 -25.11 -63.17
CA VAL A 858 3.56 -24.22 -62.08
C VAL A 858 3.18 -24.85 -60.75
N THR A 859 4.16 -24.95 -59.86
CA THR A 859 3.94 -25.32 -58.45
C THR A 859 4.36 -24.17 -57.54
N PHE A 860 3.77 -24.09 -56.35
CA PHE A 860 4.02 -22.99 -55.42
C PHE A 860 4.73 -23.48 -54.15
N THR A 861 5.77 -22.76 -53.74
CA THR A 861 6.50 -23.02 -52.48
C THR A 861 6.80 -21.71 -51.74
N GLY A 862 7.28 -21.82 -50.50
CA GLY A 862 7.57 -20.68 -49.63
C GLY A 862 6.73 -20.67 -48.35
N THR A 863 6.88 -19.62 -47.56
CA THR A 863 6.22 -19.46 -46.24
C THR A 863 4.96 -18.59 -46.29
N ALA A 864 4.66 -17.94 -47.42
CA ALA A 864 3.41 -17.20 -47.60
C ALA A 864 2.17 -18.13 -47.57
N SER A 865 1.07 -17.64 -46.99
CA SER A 865 -0.21 -18.36 -46.83
C SER A 865 -1.39 -17.54 -47.35
N GLY A 866 -2.58 -18.17 -47.48
CA GLY A 866 -3.79 -17.57 -48.04
C GLY A 866 -4.00 -17.89 -49.53
N ASP A 867 -4.93 -17.18 -50.17
CA ASP A 867 -5.33 -17.40 -51.57
C ASP A 867 -4.17 -17.14 -52.54
N VAL A 868 -4.16 -17.92 -53.63
CA VAL A 868 -3.24 -17.71 -54.76
C VAL A 868 -3.91 -16.79 -55.77
N THR A 869 -3.26 -15.66 -56.06
CA THR A 869 -3.66 -14.72 -57.12
C THR A 869 -2.82 -14.95 -58.37
N VAL A 870 -3.48 -15.13 -59.51
CA VAL A 870 -2.91 -15.18 -60.85
C VAL A 870 -3.32 -13.90 -61.58
N SER A 871 -2.37 -13.05 -61.90
CA SER A 871 -2.59 -11.87 -62.75
C SER A 871 -2.21 -12.23 -64.17
N ALA A 872 -3.21 -12.46 -65.02
CA ALA A 872 -3.05 -12.87 -66.41
C ALA A 872 -3.11 -11.65 -67.34
N GLU A 873 -2.09 -11.49 -68.17
CA GLU A 873 -1.91 -10.37 -69.10
C GLU A 873 -2.34 -10.75 -70.52
N ALA A 874 -2.75 -9.76 -71.31
CA ALA A 874 -3.27 -9.97 -72.67
C ALA A 874 -2.27 -10.64 -73.65
N ASP A 875 -0.96 -10.63 -73.36
CA ASP A 875 0.05 -11.33 -74.17
C ASP A 875 0.22 -12.82 -73.81
N GLY A 876 -0.60 -13.31 -72.86
CA GLY A 876 -0.56 -14.68 -72.35
C GLY A 876 0.40 -14.86 -71.17
N SER A 877 1.16 -13.84 -70.77
CA SER A 877 1.99 -13.93 -69.58
C SER A 877 1.16 -13.86 -68.30
N ALA A 878 1.66 -14.45 -67.21
CA ALA A 878 1.03 -14.31 -65.91
C ALA A 878 2.05 -14.19 -64.78
N THR A 879 1.68 -13.41 -63.77
CA THR A 879 2.40 -13.27 -62.50
C THR A 879 1.56 -13.83 -61.36
N PHE A 880 2.22 -14.21 -60.27
CA PHE A 880 1.59 -14.89 -59.15
C PHE A 880 1.82 -14.12 -57.85
N ALA A 881 0.85 -14.17 -56.95
CA ALA A 881 0.98 -13.68 -55.59
C ALA A 881 0.21 -14.58 -54.60
N ARG A 882 0.61 -14.59 -53.33
CA ARG A 882 -0.10 -15.30 -52.25
C ARG A 882 -0.15 -14.47 -50.99
N GLY A 883 -1.35 -14.26 -50.44
CA GLY A 883 -1.53 -13.41 -49.26
C GLY A 883 -1.02 -11.97 -49.44
N GLY A 884 -0.92 -11.49 -50.69
CA GLY A 884 -0.34 -10.19 -51.05
C GLY A 884 1.18 -10.17 -51.32
N ILE A 885 1.89 -11.28 -51.09
CA ILE A 885 3.32 -11.41 -51.42
C ILE A 885 3.48 -11.85 -52.88
N ALA A 886 4.19 -11.07 -53.68
CA ALA A 886 4.49 -11.41 -55.07
C ALA A 886 5.46 -12.60 -55.15
N ALA A 887 5.22 -13.50 -56.11
CA ALA A 887 6.09 -14.64 -56.34
C ALA A 887 7.38 -14.23 -57.03
N GLU A 888 8.48 -14.87 -56.64
CA GLU A 888 9.64 -14.97 -57.51
C GLU A 888 9.33 -16.00 -58.62
N GLY A 889 8.93 -15.51 -59.80
CA GLY A 889 8.60 -16.33 -60.97
C GLY A 889 7.39 -15.82 -61.75
N SER A 890 7.42 -16.00 -63.06
CA SER A 890 6.31 -15.71 -63.97
C SER A 890 6.24 -16.77 -65.06
N VAL A 891 5.07 -16.92 -65.67
CA VAL A 891 4.89 -17.73 -66.88
C VAL A 891 4.76 -16.81 -68.09
N ALA A 892 5.40 -17.19 -69.20
CA ALA A 892 5.33 -16.43 -70.44
C ALA A 892 4.07 -16.76 -71.28
N ASN A 893 3.44 -17.92 -71.04
CA ASN A 893 2.23 -18.35 -71.73
C ASN A 893 1.38 -19.26 -70.83
N LEU A 894 0.32 -18.71 -70.25
CA LEU A 894 -0.60 -19.41 -69.35
C LEU A 894 -1.34 -20.58 -70.03
N ALA A 895 -1.54 -20.50 -71.36
CA ALA A 895 -2.23 -21.55 -72.12
C ALA A 895 -1.45 -22.86 -72.27
N THR A 896 -0.19 -22.91 -71.80
CA THR A 896 0.68 -24.08 -71.93
C THR A 896 1.07 -24.71 -70.59
N VAL A 897 0.46 -24.26 -69.48
CA VAL A 897 0.94 -24.59 -68.14
C VAL A 897 -0.20 -24.88 -67.16
N ASP A 898 -0.04 -25.94 -66.37
CA ASP A 898 -0.95 -26.38 -65.33
C ASP A 898 -0.60 -25.74 -63.98
N ILE A 899 -1.53 -24.97 -63.42
CA ILE A 899 -1.45 -24.39 -62.09
C ILE A 899 -1.84 -25.43 -61.06
N VAL A 900 -0.86 -25.89 -60.28
CA VAL A 900 -1.08 -26.86 -59.19
C VAL A 900 -1.22 -26.09 -57.89
N MET A 901 -2.43 -26.07 -57.32
CA MET A 901 -2.66 -25.39 -56.03
C MET A 901 -1.85 -26.05 -54.91
N PRO A 902 -1.26 -25.25 -54.00
CA PRO A 902 -0.44 -25.78 -52.91
C PRO A 902 -1.26 -26.53 -51.85
N ASP A 903 -2.55 -26.21 -51.72
CA ASP A 903 -3.51 -26.88 -50.85
C ASP A 903 -4.92 -26.81 -51.49
N ALA A 904 -5.80 -27.74 -51.11
CA ALA A 904 -7.13 -27.91 -51.74
C ALA A 904 -8.20 -26.90 -51.26
N GLU A 905 -7.91 -26.16 -50.19
CA GLU A 905 -8.82 -25.21 -49.54
C GLU A 905 -8.56 -23.75 -50.00
N SER A 906 -7.38 -23.44 -50.56
CA SER A 906 -7.09 -22.09 -51.08
C SER A 906 -7.94 -21.79 -52.31
N ALA A 907 -8.57 -20.61 -52.34
CA ALA A 907 -9.23 -20.13 -53.54
C ALA A 907 -8.20 -19.64 -54.57
N LEU A 908 -8.50 -19.87 -55.85
CA LEU A 908 -7.76 -19.27 -56.96
C LEU A 908 -8.39 -17.93 -57.33
N LYS A 909 -7.66 -16.83 -57.13
CA LYS A 909 -8.04 -15.51 -57.61
C LYS A 909 -7.40 -15.24 -58.95
N VAL A 910 -8.21 -15.03 -59.98
CA VAL A 910 -7.77 -14.71 -61.32
C VAL A 910 -8.07 -13.23 -61.59
N VAL A 911 -7.02 -12.45 -61.81
CA VAL A 911 -7.11 -11.06 -62.26
C VAL A 911 -6.80 -11.04 -63.74
N LEU A 912 -7.74 -10.54 -64.53
CA LEU A 912 -7.70 -10.48 -65.98
C LEU A 912 -7.36 -9.05 -66.42
N ASN A 913 -6.23 -8.91 -67.12
CA ASN A 913 -5.74 -7.64 -67.65
C ASN A 913 -5.80 -7.65 -69.18
N GLY A 914 -7.02 -7.62 -69.72
CA GLY A 914 -7.29 -7.62 -71.16
C GLY A 914 -6.81 -6.35 -71.86
N SER A 915 -6.60 -6.46 -73.17
CA SER A 915 -6.29 -5.34 -74.05
C SER A 915 -7.41 -5.12 -75.06
N GLY A 916 -7.44 -4.02 -75.80
CA GLY A 916 -8.49 -3.76 -76.79
C GLY A 916 -8.58 -4.74 -77.98
N ALA A 917 -7.83 -5.86 -77.98
CA ALA A 917 -7.80 -6.89 -79.01
C ALA A 917 -8.31 -8.23 -78.47
N ALA A 918 -8.90 -9.08 -79.33
CA ALA A 918 -9.48 -10.38 -78.95
C ALA A 918 -8.43 -11.38 -78.43
N ASN A 919 -8.51 -11.84 -77.16
CA ASN A 919 -7.59 -12.81 -76.55
C ASN A 919 -8.33 -14.02 -75.93
N ALA A 920 -7.56 -15.09 -75.65
CA ALA A 920 -8.03 -16.24 -74.91
C ALA A 920 -7.12 -16.47 -73.69
N PHE A 921 -7.71 -16.48 -72.49
CA PHE A 921 -7.02 -16.75 -71.24
C PHE A 921 -7.34 -18.17 -70.81
N GLU A 922 -6.38 -19.07 -70.91
CA GLU A 922 -6.59 -20.47 -70.54
C GLU A 922 -6.01 -20.75 -69.16
N ILE A 923 -6.87 -21.20 -68.26
CA ILE A 923 -6.54 -21.47 -66.87
C ILE A 923 -6.72 -22.95 -66.65
N ASN A 924 -5.59 -23.62 -66.48
CA ASN A 924 -5.57 -25.02 -66.13
C ASN A 924 -5.26 -25.18 -64.65
N ALA A 925 -6.28 -25.34 -63.82
CA ALA A 925 -6.10 -25.45 -62.36
C ALA A 925 -6.32 -26.89 -61.89
N GLN A 926 -5.24 -27.56 -61.49
CA GLN A 926 -5.32 -28.87 -60.85
C GLN A 926 -5.85 -28.68 -59.41
N ASN A 927 -6.93 -29.39 -59.08
CA ASN A 927 -7.53 -29.46 -57.74
C ASN A 927 -8.16 -28.17 -57.16
N ALA A 928 -8.27 -27.08 -57.93
CA ALA A 928 -9.02 -25.92 -57.47
C ALA A 928 -10.52 -26.26 -57.33
N THR A 929 -11.08 -25.93 -56.17
CA THR A 929 -12.50 -26.07 -55.82
C THR A 929 -13.23 -24.73 -55.89
N THR A 930 -12.51 -23.62 -55.72
CA THR A 930 -13.05 -22.25 -55.81
C THR A 930 -12.19 -21.37 -56.71
N MET A 931 -12.82 -20.65 -57.65
CA MET A 931 -12.17 -19.65 -58.50
C MET A 931 -12.95 -18.34 -58.53
N HIS A 932 -12.27 -17.22 -58.27
CA HIS A 932 -12.81 -15.87 -58.38
C HIS A 932 -12.15 -15.13 -59.54
N PHE A 933 -12.95 -14.59 -60.44
CA PHE A 933 -12.50 -13.83 -61.60
C PHE A 933 -12.79 -12.34 -61.42
N SER A 934 -11.79 -11.53 -61.75
CA SER A 934 -11.89 -10.08 -61.66
C SER A 934 -11.09 -9.38 -62.75
N GLY A 935 -11.38 -8.10 -62.98
CA GLY A 935 -10.64 -7.26 -63.94
C GLY A 935 -11.43 -6.93 -65.20
N ASP A 936 -10.71 -6.66 -66.29
CA ASP A 936 -11.27 -6.23 -67.56
C ASP A 936 -10.80 -7.19 -68.67
N LEU A 937 -11.74 -7.78 -69.41
CA LEU A 937 -11.43 -8.63 -70.56
C LEU A 937 -11.30 -7.82 -71.87
N GLY A 938 -11.52 -6.50 -71.85
CA GLY A 938 -11.34 -5.61 -73.00
C GLY A 938 -12.57 -5.48 -73.89
N ALA A 939 -12.49 -4.60 -74.91
CA ALA A 939 -13.62 -4.23 -75.76
C ALA A 939 -13.91 -5.21 -76.92
N SER A 940 -13.21 -6.34 -76.96
CA SER A 940 -13.34 -7.41 -77.96
C SER A 940 -13.83 -8.68 -77.26
N ALA A 941 -14.49 -9.60 -77.97
CA ALA A 941 -15.08 -10.82 -77.40
C ALA A 941 -14.02 -11.82 -76.89
N ASP A 942 -13.38 -11.48 -75.77
CA ASP A 942 -12.34 -12.28 -75.14
C ASP A 942 -12.95 -13.53 -74.51
N THR A 943 -12.15 -14.60 -74.48
CA THR A 943 -12.59 -15.90 -74.00
C THR A 943 -11.78 -16.31 -72.78
N VAL A 944 -12.44 -16.53 -71.64
CA VAL A 944 -11.82 -17.21 -70.49
C VAL A 944 -12.06 -18.70 -70.67
N VAL A 945 -11.00 -19.47 -70.86
CA VAL A 945 -11.05 -20.92 -70.96
C VAL A 945 -10.70 -21.51 -69.59
N VAL A 946 -11.70 -22.08 -68.92
CA VAL A 946 -11.46 -22.90 -67.72
C VAL A 946 -11.29 -24.33 -68.17
N ARG A 947 -10.07 -24.84 -68.03
CA ARG A 947 -9.77 -26.24 -68.29
C ARG A 947 -9.97 -27.04 -67.01
N VAL A 948 -10.82 -28.05 -67.08
CA VAL A 948 -11.01 -29.03 -66.01
C VAL A 948 -10.28 -30.30 -66.41
N ILE A 949 -9.28 -30.69 -65.60
CA ILE A 949 -8.54 -31.94 -65.78
C ILE A 949 -9.33 -33.08 -65.14
N ASP A 950 -9.64 -34.10 -65.93
CA ASP A 950 -10.05 -35.41 -65.45
C ASP A 950 -8.81 -36.17 -64.95
N THR A 951 -8.89 -36.67 -63.71
CA THR A 951 -7.80 -37.41 -63.05
C THR A 951 -7.93 -38.92 -63.19
N ASP A 952 -9.08 -39.44 -63.66
CA ASP A 952 -9.35 -40.86 -63.88
C ASP A 952 -10.21 -41.07 -65.14
N ALA A 953 -9.51 -41.27 -66.27
CA ALA A 953 -10.08 -41.52 -67.60
C ALA A 953 -10.93 -42.81 -67.73
N THR A 954 -11.24 -43.51 -66.63
CA THR A 954 -12.03 -44.75 -66.63
C THR A 954 -13.34 -44.66 -65.85
N SER A 955 -13.64 -43.54 -65.20
CA SER A 955 -14.82 -43.36 -64.35
C SER A 955 -15.64 -42.13 -64.74
N LYS A 956 -16.97 -42.17 -64.56
CA LYS A 956 -17.77 -40.94 -64.58
C LYS A 956 -17.55 -40.20 -63.27
N GLN A 957 -16.98 -39.00 -63.32
CA GLN A 957 -16.77 -38.16 -62.15
C GLN A 957 -17.78 -37.02 -62.09
N THR A 958 -18.13 -36.60 -60.88
CA THR A 958 -18.80 -35.33 -60.64
C THR A 958 -17.89 -34.46 -59.79
N LYS A 959 -17.45 -33.33 -60.35
CA LYS A 959 -16.61 -32.37 -59.65
C LYS A 959 -17.42 -31.12 -59.32
N GLU A 960 -17.48 -30.78 -58.04
CA GLU A 960 -18.06 -29.52 -57.61
C GLU A 960 -17.04 -28.39 -57.78
N LEU A 961 -17.50 -27.25 -58.30
CA LEU A 961 -16.67 -26.08 -58.54
C LEU A 961 -17.45 -24.79 -58.21
N THR A 962 -16.86 -23.95 -57.37
CA THR A 962 -17.35 -22.59 -57.10
C THR A 962 -16.70 -21.62 -58.07
N LEU A 963 -17.51 -20.92 -58.87
CA LEU A 963 -17.05 -19.91 -59.82
C LEU A 963 -17.72 -18.58 -59.58
N ASP A 964 -16.95 -17.53 -59.39
CA ASP A 964 -17.47 -16.17 -59.19
C ASP A 964 -16.90 -15.22 -60.24
N THR A 965 -17.75 -14.71 -61.12
CA THR A 965 -17.38 -13.73 -62.16
C THR A 965 -17.82 -12.31 -61.83
N SER A 966 -18.27 -12.05 -60.60
CA SER A 966 -18.80 -10.74 -60.21
C SER A 966 -17.76 -9.61 -60.23
N GLY A 967 -16.48 -9.95 -60.20
CA GLY A 967 -15.38 -9.00 -60.31
C GLY A 967 -15.02 -8.58 -61.74
N ILE A 968 -15.61 -9.19 -62.77
CA ILE A 968 -15.35 -8.85 -64.18
C ILE A 968 -16.14 -7.58 -64.54
N THR A 969 -15.45 -6.60 -65.11
CA THR A 969 -16.02 -5.26 -65.38
C THR A 969 -16.40 -5.00 -66.84
N SER A 970 -15.96 -5.84 -67.78
CA SER A 970 -16.36 -5.81 -69.20
C SER A 970 -17.69 -6.53 -69.44
N VAL A 971 -18.41 -6.15 -70.51
CA VAL A 971 -19.66 -6.79 -70.92
C VAL A 971 -19.48 -7.31 -72.35
N GLY A 972 -19.67 -8.61 -72.58
CA GLY A 972 -19.60 -9.20 -73.92
C GLY A 972 -18.73 -10.44 -74.07
N ASP A 973 -18.25 -11.02 -72.96
CA ASP A 973 -17.19 -12.03 -73.00
C ASP A 973 -17.72 -13.46 -73.04
N THR A 974 -16.84 -14.42 -73.37
CA THR A 974 -17.20 -15.85 -73.44
C THR A 974 -16.48 -16.63 -72.33
N LEU A 975 -17.24 -17.33 -71.49
CA LEU A 975 -16.68 -18.32 -70.58
C LEU A 975 -16.74 -19.69 -71.25
N ARG A 976 -15.59 -20.28 -71.52
CA ARG A 976 -15.49 -21.57 -72.19
C ARG A 976 -15.00 -22.62 -71.21
N PHE A 977 -15.77 -23.68 -71.07
CA PHE A 977 -15.36 -24.88 -70.38
C PHE A 977 -14.76 -25.86 -71.38
N LEU A 978 -13.54 -26.28 -71.06
CA LEU A 978 -12.85 -27.32 -71.80
C LEU A 978 -12.53 -28.44 -70.83
N PHE A 979 -13.05 -29.64 -71.11
CA PHE A 979 -12.62 -30.84 -70.44
C PHE A 979 -11.52 -31.45 -71.31
N ASP A 980 -10.39 -31.74 -70.68
CA ASP A 980 -9.26 -32.34 -71.39
C ASP A 980 -9.42 -33.86 -71.48
N VAL A 981 -9.01 -34.41 -72.62
CA VAL A 981 -9.22 -35.81 -72.98
C VAL A 981 -7.91 -36.44 -73.43
N SER A 982 -7.37 -37.32 -72.60
CA SER A 982 -6.66 -38.48 -73.16
C SER A 982 -7.52 -39.72 -72.97
N ALA A 983 -8.53 -39.81 -73.85
CA ALA A 983 -9.39 -40.97 -74.09
C ALA A 983 -10.57 -41.23 -73.13
N ASP A 984 -11.26 -40.19 -72.66
CA ASP A 984 -12.53 -40.42 -71.95
C ASP A 984 -13.63 -40.89 -72.91
N GLN A 985 -14.24 -42.04 -72.61
CA GLN A 985 -15.45 -42.58 -73.24
C GLN A 985 -16.71 -42.33 -72.39
N HIS A 986 -16.54 -41.67 -71.26
CA HIS A 986 -17.56 -41.27 -70.31
C HIS A 986 -17.83 -39.76 -70.42
N ASN A 987 -18.86 -39.28 -69.73
CA ASN A 987 -19.36 -37.92 -69.85
C ASN A 987 -19.37 -37.35 -68.44
N ASP A 988 -18.23 -36.82 -68.00
CA ASP A 988 -18.05 -36.24 -66.66
C ASP A 988 -18.92 -35.03 -66.44
N THR A 989 -19.32 -34.80 -65.18
CA THR A 989 -20.13 -33.65 -64.80
C THR A 989 -19.31 -32.66 -63.97
N VAL A 990 -19.26 -31.41 -64.39
CA VAL A 990 -18.89 -30.29 -63.50
C VAL A 990 -20.16 -29.70 -62.95
N ALA A 991 -20.36 -29.83 -61.65
CA ALA A 991 -21.48 -29.21 -60.94
C ALA A 991 -21.02 -27.89 -60.35
N LEU A 992 -21.64 -26.78 -60.77
CA LEU A 992 -21.39 -25.51 -60.12
C LEU A 992 -22.06 -25.50 -58.74
N SER A 993 -21.31 -25.10 -57.72
CA SER A 993 -21.82 -25.00 -56.34
C SER A 993 -22.89 -23.92 -56.19
N ALA A 994 -23.60 -23.91 -55.06
CA ALA A 994 -24.58 -22.86 -54.74
C ALA A 994 -23.97 -21.45 -54.61
N ASP A 995 -22.67 -21.38 -54.30
CA ASP A 995 -21.93 -20.12 -54.17
C ASP A 995 -21.41 -19.59 -55.52
N SER A 996 -21.61 -20.34 -56.61
CA SER A 996 -21.21 -19.90 -57.94
C SER A 996 -22.09 -18.75 -58.43
N LYS A 997 -21.47 -17.68 -58.93
CA LYS A 997 -22.11 -16.48 -59.47
C LYS A 997 -21.57 -16.17 -60.86
N ILE A 998 -22.37 -16.42 -61.88
CA ILE A 998 -22.07 -16.05 -63.27
C ILE A 998 -22.89 -14.81 -63.63
N THR A 999 -22.23 -13.66 -63.70
CA THR A 999 -22.87 -12.35 -63.91
C THR A 999 -23.06 -12.03 -65.38
N SER A 1000 -23.79 -10.94 -65.67
CA SER A 1000 -24.01 -10.44 -67.04
C SER A 1000 -22.75 -9.92 -67.74
N ALA A 1001 -21.59 -9.96 -67.08
CA ALA A 1001 -20.29 -9.75 -67.71
C ALA A 1001 -20.01 -10.86 -68.75
N VAL A 1002 -20.44 -12.09 -68.45
CA VAL A 1002 -20.38 -13.23 -69.36
C VAL A 1002 -21.57 -13.16 -70.32
N SER A 1003 -21.30 -13.11 -71.62
CA SER A 1003 -22.33 -13.10 -72.68
C SER A 1003 -22.69 -14.50 -73.16
N SER A 1004 -21.73 -15.43 -73.09
CA SER A 1004 -21.97 -16.81 -73.47
C SER A 1004 -21.13 -17.82 -72.70
N ILE A 1005 -21.71 -19.01 -72.50
CA ILE A 1005 -21.05 -20.19 -71.94
C ILE A 1005 -20.90 -21.22 -73.05
N VAL A 1006 -19.69 -21.74 -73.24
CA VAL A 1006 -19.41 -22.78 -74.23
C VAL A 1006 -18.93 -24.04 -73.53
N VAL A 1007 -19.58 -25.17 -73.81
CA VAL A 1007 -19.20 -26.49 -73.28
C VAL A 1007 -18.69 -27.36 -74.43
N THR A 1008 -17.39 -27.66 -74.41
CA THR A 1008 -16.73 -28.36 -75.52
C THR A 1008 -16.81 -29.89 -75.40
N HIS A 1009 -16.76 -30.43 -74.18
CA HIS A 1009 -16.84 -31.85 -73.84
C HIS A 1009 -17.53 -31.96 -72.45
N GLY A 1010 -17.99 -33.13 -72.01
CA GLY A 1010 -18.57 -33.29 -70.66
C GLY A 1010 -19.98 -32.70 -70.47
N THR A 1011 -20.52 -32.85 -69.26
CA THR A 1011 -21.76 -32.23 -68.79
C THR A 1011 -21.44 -31.07 -67.85
N LEU A 1012 -22.08 -29.92 -68.06
CA LEU A 1012 -22.05 -28.80 -67.12
C LEU A 1012 -23.40 -28.71 -66.40
N ASP A 1013 -23.40 -28.95 -65.10
CA ASP A 1013 -24.57 -28.79 -64.24
C ASP A 1013 -24.55 -27.40 -63.60
N LEU A 1014 -25.53 -26.58 -63.98
CA LEU A 1014 -25.71 -25.21 -63.53
C LEU A 1014 -26.79 -25.08 -62.44
N THR A 1015 -27.46 -26.16 -62.06
CA THR A 1015 -28.73 -26.13 -61.32
C THR A 1015 -28.68 -25.39 -59.98
N LYS A 1016 -27.53 -25.40 -59.31
CA LYS A 1016 -27.32 -24.71 -58.03
C LYS A 1016 -26.76 -23.29 -58.18
N ALA A 1017 -26.19 -22.93 -59.32
CA ALA A 1017 -25.50 -21.67 -59.51
C ALA A 1017 -26.44 -20.48 -59.73
N ASP A 1018 -26.03 -19.30 -59.27
CA ASP A 1018 -26.65 -18.02 -59.59
C ASP A 1018 -26.17 -17.55 -60.98
N ILE A 1019 -27.06 -17.62 -61.98
CA ILE A 1019 -26.76 -17.31 -63.38
C ILE A 1019 -27.57 -16.09 -63.80
N ALA A 1020 -26.90 -15.03 -64.26
CA ALA A 1020 -27.56 -13.82 -64.73
C ALA A 1020 -28.41 -14.07 -66.00
N PRO A 1021 -29.56 -13.36 -66.15
CA PRO A 1021 -30.39 -13.47 -67.34
C PRO A 1021 -29.66 -13.07 -68.63
N GLY A 1022 -30.02 -13.72 -69.74
CA GLY A 1022 -29.57 -13.36 -71.10
C GLY A 1022 -28.28 -14.02 -71.56
N ILE A 1023 -27.63 -14.85 -70.74
CA ILE A 1023 -26.45 -15.62 -71.12
C ILE A 1023 -26.81 -16.66 -72.18
N SER A 1024 -26.03 -16.73 -73.26
CA SER A 1024 -26.23 -17.68 -74.36
C SER A 1024 -25.37 -18.94 -74.19
N ILE A 1025 -25.87 -20.11 -74.60
CA ILE A 1025 -25.10 -21.34 -74.77
C ILE A 1025 -25.06 -21.66 -76.27
N PRO A 1026 -24.19 -21.02 -77.06
CA PRO A 1026 -24.21 -21.11 -78.51
C PRO A 1026 -23.61 -22.42 -79.06
N SER A 1027 -22.95 -23.21 -78.21
CA SER A 1027 -22.36 -24.49 -78.59
C SER A 1027 -22.48 -25.49 -77.44
N LEU A 1028 -23.27 -26.54 -77.70
CA LEU A 1028 -23.39 -27.71 -76.85
C LEU A 1028 -22.96 -28.96 -77.60
N ALA A 1029 -21.77 -29.47 -77.25
CA ALA A 1029 -21.22 -30.69 -77.84
C ALA A 1029 -21.55 -31.96 -77.04
N SER A 1030 -21.84 -31.85 -75.73
CA SER A 1030 -22.17 -32.99 -74.85
C SER A 1030 -23.37 -32.71 -73.93
N GLY A 1031 -23.23 -32.19 -72.70
CA GLY A 1031 -24.38 -32.03 -71.78
C GLY A 1031 -24.44 -30.68 -71.05
N VAL A 1032 -25.65 -30.14 -70.84
CA VAL A 1032 -25.92 -29.03 -69.89
C VAL A 1032 -27.17 -29.35 -69.08
N ILE A 1033 -27.10 -29.15 -67.76
CA ILE A 1033 -28.25 -29.30 -66.84
C ILE A 1033 -28.57 -27.91 -66.27
N VAL A 1034 -29.85 -27.51 -66.33
CA VAL A 1034 -30.36 -26.23 -65.82
C VAL A 1034 -31.68 -26.43 -65.09
N THR A 1035 -32.05 -25.50 -64.23
CA THR A 1035 -33.42 -25.43 -63.69
C THR A 1035 -34.38 -24.80 -64.71
N VAL A 1036 -35.68 -24.97 -64.51
CA VAL A 1036 -36.70 -24.23 -65.29
C VAL A 1036 -36.46 -22.71 -65.21
N GLU A 1037 -36.23 -22.16 -64.03
CA GLU A 1037 -36.04 -20.71 -63.85
C GLU A 1037 -34.84 -20.17 -64.66
N GLN A 1038 -33.72 -20.90 -64.63
CA GLN A 1038 -32.53 -20.58 -65.42
C GLN A 1038 -32.84 -20.67 -66.92
N PHE A 1039 -33.49 -21.77 -67.36
CA PHE A 1039 -33.85 -21.96 -68.76
C PHE A 1039 -34.74 -20.81 -69.30
N LEU A 1040 -35.73 -20.36 -68.52
CA LEU A 1040 -36.64 -19.28 -68.91
C LEU A 1040 -35.95 -17.92 -69.07
N THR A 1041 -34.82 -17.71 -68.39
CA THR A 1041 -34.08 -16.43 -68.39
C THR A 1041 -32.86 -16.44 -69.31
N MET A 1042 -32.50 -17.59 -69.90
CA MET A 1042 -31.39 -17.72 -70.85
C MET A 1042 -31.63 -17.01 -72.18
N GLY A 1043 -30.54 -16.59 -72.83
CA GLY A 1043 -30.59 -15.85 -74.11
C GLY A 1043 -30.86 -16.74 -75.33
N SER A 1044 -30.00 -17.72 -75.61
CA SER A 1044 -30.12 -18.66 -76.75
C SER A 1044 -29.35 -19.94 -76.46
N ILE A 1045 -29.88 -21.11 -76.86
CA ILE A 1045 -29.22 -22.41 -76.66
C ILE A 1045 -29.15 -23.13 -78.02
N VAL A 1046 -27.93 -23.43 -78.49
CA VAL A 1046 -27.70 -24.02 -79.82
C VAL A 1046 -26.76 -25.22 -79.70
N SER A 1047 -27.18 -26.39 -80.20
CA SER A 1047 -26.23 -27.48 -80.48
C SER A 1047 -25.79 -27.43 -81.94
N ILE A 1048 -24.50 -27.69 -82.15
CA ILE A 1048 -23.86 -27.61 -83.47
C ILE A 1048 -23.62 -29.02 -84.06
N THR A 1049 -23.72 -30.08 -83.24
CA THR A 1049 -23.32 -31.45 -83.62
C THR A 1049 -24.43 -32.51 -83.51
N GLY A 1050 -25.68 -32.12 -83.24
CA GLY A 1050 -26.82 -33.06 -83.24
C GLY A 1050 -26.77 -34.15 -82.17
N SER A 1051 -25.87 -34.02 -81.20
CA SER A 1051 -25.56 -35.00 -80.14
C SER A 1051 -25.55 -34.38 -78.74
N GLY A 1052 -25.82 -33.07 -78.62
CA GLY A 1052 -25.87 -32.39 -77.32
C GLY A 1052 -27.18 -32.64 -76.58
N GLU A 1053 -27.09 -32.89 -75.27
CA GLU A 1053 -28.18 -33.13 -74.33
C GLU A 1053 -28.41 -31.89 -73.45
N LEU A 1054 -29.63 -31.34 -73.47
CA LEU A 1054 -30.09 -30.31 -72.55
C LEU A 1054 -31.06 -30.96 -71.56
N THR A 1055 -30.71 -30.97 -70.28
CA THR A 1055 -31.61 -31.42 -69.20
C THR A 1055 -32.17 -30.22 -68.46
N ILE A 1056 -33.49 -30.15 -68.34
CA ILE A 1056 -34.21 -29.09 -67.62
C ILE A 1056 -34.86 -29.73 -66.40
N GLN A 1057 -34.45 -29.31 -65.21
CA GLN A 1057 -35.00 -29.80 -63.94
C GLN A 1057 -36.20 -28.97 -63.51
N ALA A 1058 -37.34 -29.64 -63.36
CA ALA A 1058 -38.57 -29.08 -62.83
C ALA A 1058 -38.70 -29.47 -61.36
N ALA A 1059 -38.46 -28.50 -60.46
CA ALA A 1059 -38.49 -28.73 -59.02
C ALA A 1059 -39.89 -29.05 -58.47
N ASP A 1060 -40.94 -28.55 -59.13
CA ASP A 1060 -42.33 -28.76 -58.73
C ASP A 1060 -43.30 -28.62 -59.92
N GLY A 1061 -44.60 -28.85 -59.64
CA GLY A 1061 -45.65 -28.73 -60.65
C GLY A 1061 -45.89 -27.31 -61.16
N ALA A 1062 -45.46 -26.26 -60.44
CA ALA A 1062 -45.56 -24.89 -60.91
C ALA A 1062 -44.44 -24.57 -61.92
N ALA A 1063 -43.21 -24.99 -61.62
CA ALA A 1063 -42.09 -24.94 -62.56
C ALA A 1063 -42.41 -25.71 -63.85
N LEU A 1064 -43.03 -26.88 -63.76
CA LEU A 1064 -43.47 -27.63 -64.93
C LEU A 1064 -44.53 -26.87 -65.76
N ALA A 1065 -45.46 -26.18 -65.10
CA ALA A 1065 -46.48 -25.37 -65.76
C ALA A 1065 -45.90 -24.12 -66.43
N ASP A 1066 -44.92 -23.47 -65.80
CA ASP A 1066 -44.20 -22.32 -66.36
C ASP A 1066 -43.36 -22.74 -67.58
N LEU A 1067 -42.67 -23.88 -67.49
CA LEU A 1067 -41.96 -24.49 -68.62
C LEU A 1067 -42.93 -24.82 -69.76
N GLN A 1068 -44.10 -25.40 -69.46
CA GLN A 1068 -45.13 -25.70 -70.44
C GLN A 1068 -45.66 -24.43 -71.13
N ALA A 1069 -45.91 -23.37 -70.37
CA ALA A 1069 -46.38 -22.09 -70.89
C ALA A 1069 -45.34 -21.44 -71.81
N PHE A 1070 -44.07 -21.50 -71.42
CA PHE A 1070 -42.96 -21.00 -72.22
C PHE A 1070 -42.78 -21.78 -73.52
N LEU A 1071 -42.76 -23.11 -73.48
CA LEU A 1071 -42.57 -23.95 -74.66
C LEU A 1071 -43.75 -23.86 -75.66
N ALA A 1072 -44.96 -23.50 -75.19
CA ALA A 1072 -46.09 -23.20 -76.06
C ALA A 1072 -45.91 -21.90 -76.88
N ALA A 1073 -45.07 -20.97 -76.41
CA ALA A 1073 -44.77 -19.70 -77.08
C ALA A 1073 -43.35 -19.20 -76.71
N PRO A 1074 -42.27 -19.85 -77.20
CA PRO A 1074 -40.89 -19.68 -76.70
C PRO A 1074 -40.21 -18.34 -77.05
N GLY A 1075 -40.96 -17.35 -77.57
CA GLY A 1075 -40.43 -16.03 -77.90
C GLY A 1075 -39.29 -16.06 -78.92
N SER A 1076 -38.15 -15.44 -78.59
CA SER A 1076 -36.94 -15.36 -79.42
C SER A 1076 -35.97 -16.53 -79.24
N MET A 1077 -36.25 -17.48 -78.34
CA MET A 1077 -35.38 -18.61 -78.09
C MET A 1077 -35.38 -19.54 -79.31
N THR A 1078 -34.19 -19.87 -79.80
CA THR A 1078 -33.99 -20.77 -80.93
C THR A 1078 -33.34 -22.05 -80.43
N LEU A 1079 -34.03 -23.19 -80.54
CA LEU A 1079 -33.54 -24.53 -80.19
C LEU A 1079 -33.27 -25.29 -81.48
N ILE A 1080 -32.03 -25.74 -81.70
CA ILE A 1080 -31.62 -26.46 -82.93
C ILE A 1080 -30.74 -27.65 -82.54
N GLY A 1081 -31.11 -28.84 -83.03
CA GLY A 1081 -30.25 -30.04 -83.00
C GLY A 1081 -29.96 -30.62 -81.61
N LEU A 1082 -30.90 -30.50 -80.66
CA LEU A 1082 -30.74 -30.89 -79.25
C LEU A 1082 -31.62 -32.08 -78.89
N HIS A 1083 -31.12 -32.96 -78.01
CA HIS A 1083 -31.96 -33.86 -77.22
C HIS A 1083 -32.36 -33.13 -75.93
N ILE A 1084 -33.66 -32.93 -75.73
CA ILE A 1084 -34.16 -32.25 -74.53
C ILE A 1084 -34.71 -33.30 -73.57
N PHE A 1085 -34.22 -33.29 -72.34
CA PHE A 1085 -34.71 -34.09 -71.23
C PHE A 1085 -35.36 -33.17 -70.21
N ILE A 1086 -36.54 -33.53 -69.72
CA ILE A 1086 -37.15 -32.89 -68.57
C ILE A 1086 -37.11 -33.87 -67.42
N GLU A 1087 -36.46 -33.48 -66.34
CA GLU A 1087 -36.28 -34.28 -65.14
C GLU A 1087 -37.09 -33.67 -64.00
N ASP A 1088 -37.81 -34.49 -63.24
CA ASP A 1088 -38.51 -34.03 -62.02
C ASP A 1088 -37.58 -34.07 -60.79
N ALA A 1089 -38.09 -33.59 -59.64
CA ALA A 1089 -37.35 -33.59 -58.39
C ALA A 1089 -36.96 -34.99 -57.88
N ASP A 1090 -37.56 -36.06 -58.40
CA ASP A 1090 -37.31 -37.45 -58.03
C ASP A 1090 -36.35 -38.16 -59.03
N GLY A 1091 -35.83 -37.43 -60.04
CA GLY A 1091 -34.87 -37.93 -61.02
C GLY A 1091 -35.52 -38.69 -62.19
N VAL A 1092 -36.84 -38.61 -62.36
CA VAL A 1092 -37.54 -39.22 -63.49
C VAL A 1092 -37.43 -38.30 -64.69
N SER A 1093 -36.79 -38.80 -65.76
CA SER A 1093 -36.54 -38.03 -66.97
C SER A 1093 -37.43 -38.45 -68.14
N THR A 1094 -38.00 -37.47 -68.86
CA THR A 1094 -38.71 -37.67 -70.12
C THR A 1094 -38.01 -36.93 -71.25
N GLN A 1095 -37.70 -37.66 -72.32
CA GLN A 1095 -37.09 -37.12 -73.53
C GLN A 1095 -38.16 -36.48 -74.45
N ILE A 1096 -37.86 -35.32 -74.99
CA ILE A 1096 -38.68 -34.62 -75.99
C ILE A 1096 -37.88 -34.55 -77.30
N ASP A 1097 -38.30 -35.35 -78.28
CA ASP A 1097 -37.68 -35.44 -79.60
C ASP A 1097 -38.23 -34.41 -80.61
N ASP A 1098 -39.41 -33.82 -80.32
CA ASP A 1098 -40.07 -32.82 -81.17
C ASP A 1098 -40.94 -31.86 -80.32
N LEU A 1099 -40.93 -30.58 -80.67
CA LEU A 1099 -41.65 -29.52 -79.97
C LEU A 1099 -43.11 -29.37 -80.43
N SER A 1100 -43.68 -30.38 -81.10
CA SER A 1100 -45.10 -30.36 -81.46
C SER A 1100 -45.98 -30.48 -80.22
N ASP A 1101 -47.04 -29.66 -80.17
CA ASP A 1101 -47.93 -29.48 -79.00
C ASP A 1101 -48.48 -30.82 -78.44
N ALA A 1102 -48.70 -31.82 -79.31
CA ALA A 1102 -49.18 -33.14 -78.89
C ALA A 1102 -48.12 -34.01 -78.19
N VAL A 1103 -46.88 -34.01 -78.70
CA VAL A 1103 -45.75 -34.77 -78.13
C VAL A 1103 -45.29 -34.11 -76.83
N LEU A 1104 -45.20 -32.78 -76.83
CA LEU A 1104 -44.87 -31.98 -75.65
C LEU A 1104 -45.88 -32.20 -74.52
N LYS A 1105 -47.19 -32.15 -74.82
CA LYS A 1105 -48.24 -32.34 -73.82
C LYS A 1105 -48.28 -33.78 -73.27
N ALA A 1106 -48.00 -34.79 -74.09
CA ALA A 1106 -47.92 -36.18 -73.65
C ALA A 1106 -46.70 -36.42 -72.74
N GLY A 1107 -45.54 -35.90 -73.12
CA GLY A 1107 -44.32 -36.01 -72.31
C GLY A 1107 -44.42 -35.30 -70.96
N LEU A 1108 -44.94 -34.07 -70.94
CA LEU A 1108 -45.16 -33.32 -69.69
C LEU A 1108 -46.23 -33.96 -68.78
N GLN A 1109 -47.26 -34.60 -69.36
CA GLN A 1109 -48.28 -35.31 -68.59
C GLN A 1109 -47.73 -36.57 -67.92
N ALA A 1110 -46.75 -37.25 -68.53
CA ALA A 1110 -46.08 -38.40 -67.93
C ALA A 1110 -45.34 -38.03 -66.64
N LEU A 1111 -44.69 -36.86 -66.60
CA LEU A 1111 -44.01 -36.32 -65.42
C LEU A 1111 -44.98 -35.84 -64.33
N SER A 1112 -46.21 -35.46 -64.69
CA SER A 1112 -47.24 -35.03 -63.73
C SER A 1112 -47.98 -36.19 -63.03
N PHE A 1113 -47.65 -37.46 -63.34
CA PHE A 1113 -48.34 -38.64 -62.81
C PHE A 1113 -47.60 -39.20 -61.58
N PRO A 1114 -48.15 -39.11 -60.36
CA PRO A 1114 -47.44 -39.47 -59.11
C PRO A 1114 -47.29 -40.99 -58.87
N GLY A 1115 -47.49 -41.83 -59.89
CA GLY A 1115 -47.77 -43.28 -59.72
C GLY A 1115 -46.58 -44.23 -59.78
N ILE A 1116 -45.40 -43.81 -60.26
CA ILE A 1116 -44.26 -44.72 -60.48
C ILE A 1116 -43.55 -45.12 -59.16
N PRO A 1117 -43.24 -44.20 -58.21
CA PRO A 1117 -42.65 -44.57 -56.93
C PRO A 1117 -43.55 -45.47 -56.09
N GLN A 1118 -44.87 -45.22 -56.11
CA GLN A 1118 -45.88 -46.01 -55.41
C GLN A 1118 -45.97 -47.44 -55.96
N LEU A 1119 -45.78 -47.62 -57.28
CA LEU A 1119 -45.71 -48.95 -57.91
C LEU A 1119 -44.43 -49.68 -57.54
N THR A 1120 -43.29 -48.99 -57.44
CA THR A 1120 -42.02 -49.56 -56.99
C THR A 1120 -42.09 -50.01 -55.53
N GLU A 1121 -42.62 -49.19 -54.62
CA GLU A 1121 -42.86 -49.58 -53.22
C GLU A 1121 -43.82 -50.77 -53.10
N MET A 1122 -44.88 -50.80 -53.92
CA MET A 1122 -45.80 -51.94 -53.97
C MET A 1122 -45.11 -53.21 -54.46
N LEU A 1123 -44.24 -53.10 -55.47
CA LEU A 1123 -43.46 -54.22 -56.01
C LEU A 1123 -42.43 -54.72 -55.00
N GLU A 1124 -41.70 -53.83 -54.33
CA GLU A 1124 -40.77 -54.19 -53.25
C GLU A 1124 -41.49 -54.78 -52.04
N SER A 1125 -42.68 -54.26 -51.68
CA SER A 1125 -43.53 -54.84 -50.63
C SER A 1125 -43.96 -56.27 -50.98
N VAL A 1126 -44.37 -56.51 -52.24
CA VAL A 1126 -44.72 -57.84 -52.73
C VAL A 1126 -43.50 -58.75 -52.77
N GLN A 1127 -42.35 -58.28 -53.25
CA GLN A 1127 -41.09 -59.03 -53.26
C GLN A 1127 -40.65 -59.38 -51.84
N GLY A 1128 -40.70 -58.43 -50.90
CA GLY A 1128 -40.39 -58.63 -49.50
C GLY A 1128 -41.26 -59.73 -48.89
N GLN A 1129 -42.58 -59.66 -49.05
CA GLN A 1129 -43.51 -60.69 -48.55
C GLN A 1129 -43.33 -62.05 -49.23
N MET A 1130 -43.01 -62.06 -50.52
CA MET A 1130 -42.77 -63.28 -51.30
C MET A 1130 -41.44 -63.94 -50.93
N THR A 1131 -40.46 -63.14 -50.50
CA THR A 1131 -39.19 -63.62 -49.93
C THR A 1131 -39.43 -64.29 -48.57
N THR A 1132 -40.29 -63.71 -47.72
CA THR A 1132 -40.74 -64.33 -46.45
C THR A 1132 -41.47 -65.66 -46.65
N LEU A 1133 -42.17 -65.83 -47.78
CA LEU A 1133 -42.83 -67.07 -48.19
C LEU A 1133 -41.82 -68.16 -48.64
N THR A 1134 -40.68 -67.78 -49.20
CA THR A 1134 -39.63 -68.71 -49.66
C THR A 1134 -38.66 -69.17 -48.55
N ASP A 1135 -38.54 -68.44 -47.44
CA ASP A 1135 -37.61 -68.74 -46.34
C ASP A 1135 -38.12 -69.77 -45.30
N GLY A 1136 -39.09 -70.61 -45.67
CA GLY A 1136 -39.32 -71.92 -45.01
C GLY A 1136 -40.14 -71.93 -43.71
N VAL A 1137 -40.76 -70.82 -43.31
CA VAL A 1137 -41.84 -70.84 -42.30
C VAL A 1137 -43.16 -71.13 -43.02
N SER A 1138 -44.01 -72.01 -42.47
CA SER A 1138 -45.31 -72.33 -43.09
C SER A 1138 -46.14 -71.06 -43.23
N ALA A 1139 -46.17 -70.47 -44.42
CA ALA A 1139 -47.03 -69.34 -44.72
C ALA A 1139 -48.48 -69.76 -44.48
N ASP A 1140 -49.20 -69.01 -43.65
CA ASP A 1140 -50.63 -69.21 -43.51
C ASP A 1140 -51.37 -68.78 -44.79
N PHE A 1141 -52.60 -69.25 -44.93
CA PHE A 1141 -53.43 -68.92 -46.09
C PHE A 1141 -53.67 -67.41 -46.22
N ASP A 1142 -53.67 -66.68 -45.12
CA ASP A 1142 -53.97 -65.24 -45.07
C ASP A 1142 -52.83 -64.41 -45.71
N THR A 1143 -51.57 -64.81 -45.50
CA THR A 1143 -50.40 -64.19 -46.14
C THR A 1143 -50.43 -64.36 -47.66
N LEU A 1144 -50.84 -65.54 -48.15
CA LEU A 1144 -50.99 -65.84 -49.57
C LEU A 1144 -52.13 -65.04 -50.22
N VAL A 1145 -53.22 -64.83 -49.49
CA VAL A 1145 -54.34 -63.99 -49.91
C VAL A 1145 -53.94 -62.52 -49.97
N GLU A 1146 -53.14 -62.04 -49.02
CA GLU A 1146 -52.66 -60.65 -48.99
C GLU A 1146 -51.69 -60.35 -50.14
N VAL A 1147 -50.75 -61.27 -50.42
CA VAL A 1147 -49.86 -61.19 -51.60
C VAL A 1147 -50.67 -61.21 -52.90
N ALA A 1148 -51.69 -62.08 -53.01
CA ALA A 1148 -52.56 -62.11 -54.18
C ALA A 1148 -53.36 -60.81 -54.35
N ALA A 1149 -53.86 -60.21 -53.26
CA ALA A 1149 -54.57 -58.93 -53.31
C ALA A 1149 -53.63 -57.78 -53.74
N LYS A 1150 -52.40 -57.74 -53.22
CA LYS A 1150 -51.40 -56.74 -53.62
C LYS A 1150 -50.96 -56.91 -55.07
N LEU A 1151 -50.81 -58.14 -55.56
CA LEU A 1151 -50.54 -58.42 -56.99
C LEU A 1151 -51.68 -57.90 -57.89
N VAL A 1152 -52.94 -58.02 -57.46
CA VAL A 1152 -54.08 -57.46 -58.19
C VAL A 1152 -54.09 -55.93 -58.17
N SER A 1153 -53.75 -55.31 -57.03
CA SER A 1153 -53.60 -53.85 -56.94
C SER A 1153 -52.45 -53.33 -57.80
N LEU A 1154 -51.31 -54.04 -57.82
CA LEU A 1154 -50.16 -53.73 -58.67
C LEU A 1154 -50.54 -53.84 -60.15
N GLN A 1155 -51.23 -54.91 -60.54
CA GLN A 1155 -51.76 -55.10 -61.89
C GLN A 1155 -52.73 -53.97 -62.28
N THR A 1156 -53.60 -53.53 -61.37
CA THR A 1156 -54.55 -52.44 -61.62
C THR A 1156 -53.83 -51.09 -61.81
N GLY A 1157 -52.76 -50.85 -61.05
CA GLY A 1157 -51.92 -49.66 -61.22
C GLY A 1157 -51.17 -49.68 -62.55
N MET A 1158 -50.61 -50.83 -62.94
CA MET A 1158 -49.97 -51.06 -64.24
C MET A 1158 -50.95 -50.90 -65.41
N ASP A 1159 -52.18 -51.40 -65.28
CA ASP A 1159 -53.22 -51.30 -66.31
C ASP A 1159 -53.72 -49.85 -66.48
N SER A 1160 -53.77 -49.09 -65.38
CA SER A 1160 -54.07 -47.66 -65.42
C SER A 1160 -52.98 -46.87 -66.14
N LEU A 1161 -51.72 -47.31 -66.03
CA LEU A 1161 -50.58 -46.74 -66.76
C LEU A 1161 -50.63 -47.06 -68.26
N ASN A 1162 -50.99 -48.30 -68.62
CA ASN A 1162 -51.19 -48.71 -70.02
C ASN A 1162 -52.37 -47.97 -70.71
N GLY A 1163 -53.30 -47.39 -69.95
CA GLY A 1163 -54.45 -46.66 -70.47
C GLY A 1163 -54.16 -45.22 -70.91
N VAL A 1164 -52.98 -44.66 -70.60
CA VAL A 1164 -52.63 -43.24 -70.82
C VAL A 1164 -51.48 -43.12 -71.82
N GLY A 1165 -51.71 -43.54 -73.08
CA GLY A 1165 -50.92 -43.10 -74.26
C GLY A 1165 -49.69 -43.95 -74.65
N GLU A 1166 -49.58 -44.26 -75.96
CA GLU A 1166 -48.45 -44.98 -76.57
C GLU A 1166 -47.13 -44.19 -76.50
N GLY A 1167 -46.01 -44.86 -76.15
CA GLY A 1167 -44.66 -44.25 -76.15
C GLY A 1167 -43.63 -44.96 -75.25
N SER A 1168 -42.45 -44.36 -75.13
CA SER A 1168 -41.25 -44.89 -74.43
C SER A 1168 -41.47 -45.30 -72.97
N VAL A 1169 -42.47 -44.72 -72.31
CA VAL A 1169 -42.89 -45.07 -70.94
C VAL A 1169 -43.35 -46.55 -70.87
N ALA A 1170 -44.03 -47.06 -71.90
CA ALA A 1170 -44.43 -48.46 -71.98
C ALA A 1170 -43.24 -49.44 -72.06
N LYS A 1171 -42.04 -48.96 -72.41
CA LYS A 1171 -40.83 -49.76 -72.59
C LYS A 1171 -39.97 -49.88 -71.33
N SER A 1172 -40.07 -48.90 -70.42
CA SER A 1172 -39.44 -48.98 -69.09
C SER A 1172 -40.32 -49.72 -68.07
N ILE A 1173 -41.62 -49.83 -68.35
CA ILE A 1173 -42.59 -50.53 -67.48
C ILE A 1173 -42.84 -51.99 -67.88
N SER A 1174 -42.54 -52.41 -69.12
CA SER A 1174 -42.55 -53.83 -69.52
C SER A 1174 -41.28 -54.56 -69.07
#